data_AF-A0A9J6GH76-F1
#
_entry.id   AF-A0A9J6GH76-F1
#
_cell.length_a   1.000
_cell.length_b   1.000
_cell.length_c   1.000
_cell.angle_alpha   90.00
_cell.angle_beta   90.00
_cell.angle_gamma   90.00
#
_symmetry.space_group_name_H-M   'P 1'
#
loop_
_entity.id
_entity.type
_entity.pdbx_description
1 polymer ?
#
loop_
_entity_poly.entity_id
_entity_poly.type
_entity_poly.pdbx_seq_one_letter_code
_entity_poly.pdbx_strand_id
1 'polypeptide(L)'
;MKCLTLVVEADPSILGRPDMRQGVHGRLLDHSTSVREAAVDLHKYYDMLTERILDTGVSVRKRVIKILKDVCLEQPEFEKIPEICVKIIGRVNDEEGIKKLVGEVFQSMWFTPQKSEERLLQKVRHITHVVAACRELGLDWFEQLLGGLLKDREDGQRRGVLESCRQIVDCLVERLLCLEEGAASSQHLVACLGTLYLFSRIRPQLLVRHAHTIQPYLSMRLSGPQDYQVLQHVTRCLELVVPLMEHPSESFLAQIEEDLAKQIIRNAMVIHPASVSCLSAVVNNVTHNYSLVRDMFNKFFMVLCLVRREHRAGRSYARTSLQRCLYTLGLLCRHFDFEHLEPAQDSTAEPAEDADQPLKQRVFAAVLYFTEHEDEDIRQRALTGLGFMLVRQYDLMLGPEVKELYHHLLNSPLAPAVARVQVLKNLTAYLMEEEAKMIRRDAEWSKLSKGENLKEMGDVSSGMASTVVQVYLKDILGAAAHPTLAVRRAALQVLQLILGQGLVHPVQMVPHLACLGSDDDKLLRTKADQLLQDLEKKYPGFVQMKALAGMRLSFEMHRSAHTMGSLVRGYRSEEAPVSRNGFLYTVLRATRQSRRAFLLSLLKLFDEQARVPLAELLYVADNIVYFPYQVQDEPLFVMHHIDVLLSVTGSNLLQTFRESLLPRNGSMQAAQGCILLLFVKQTLKDTYGFTDSRIQQYSPNEAAKTYEKALNRRSGVRFNPEPTLQFLASEDDEQPTGEELCRRYLDFKQLMLTIDPDEDDDDQDGAQPQPATAAAGPTAQPAAVAVAAPVPRQRLSTHGVGHRGRPSGRTSKSALAALSDKAKKKPRKKRKRVICSDGSSDNEDSDPSFCGD
;
A
#
# COMPACT_ATOMS: atom_id res chain seq x y z
N MET A 1 -15.80 -7.83 -34.30
CA MET A 1 -16.52 -7.57 -33.04
C MET A 1 -17.89 -6.97 -33.30
N LYS A 2 -18.09 -5.65 -33.47
CA LYS A 2 -19.45 -5.05 -33.58
C LYS A 2 -20.46 -5.78 -34.52
N CYS A 3 -20.05 -6.17 -35.72
CA CYS A 3 -20.93 -6.92 -36.64
C CYS A 3 -21.28 -8.33 -36.13
N LEU A 4 -20.38 -8.97 -35.37
CA LEU A 4 -20.65 -10.25 -34.68
C LEU A 4 -21.60 -10.05 -33.50
N THR A 5 -21.55 -8.92 -32.80
CA THR A 5 -22.53 -8.58 -31.75
C THR A 5 -23.95 -8.58 -32.31
N LEU A 6 -24.18 -7.91 -33.44
CA LEU A 6 -25.48 -7.91 -34.14
C LEU A 6 -25.93 -9.33 -34.58
N VAL A 7 -24.99 -10.17 -35.03
CA VAL A 7 -25.27 -11.58 -35.39
C VAL A 7 -25.63 -12.42 -34.16
N VAL A 8 -25.01 -12.16 -33.01
CA VAL A 8 -25.29 -12.84 -31.73
C VAL A 8 -26.57 -12.32 -31.06
N GLU A 9 -26.96 -11.07 -31.30
CA GLU A 9 -28.27 -10.52 -30.92
C GLU A 9 -29.40 -11.17 -31.74
N ALA A 10 -29.14 -11.52 -33.00
CA ALA A 10 -30.08 -12.26 -33.85
C ALA A 10 -30.12 -13.78 -33.55
N ASP A 11 -28.98 -14.42 -33.30
CA ASP A 11 -28.89 -15.81 -32.85
C ASP A 11 -27.91 -16.00 -31.67
N PRO A 12 -28.43 -15.99 -30.42
CA PRO A 12 -27.62 -16.23 -29.24
C PRO A 12 -27.04 -17.65 -29.11
N SER A 13 -27.39 -18.61 -29.97
CA SER A 13 -26.86 -19.97 -29.95
C SER A 13 -25.43 -20.08 -30.48
N ILE A 14 -25.00 -19.11 -31.33
CA ILE A 14 -23.67 -19.07 -31.94
C ILE A 14 -22.54 -19.03 -30.89
N LEU A 15 -22.79 -18.41 -29.73
CA LEU A 15 -21.88 -18.42 -28.56
C LEU A 15 -21.77 -19.79 -27.86
N GLY A 16 -22.53 -20.79 -28.27
CA GLY A 16 -22.33 -22.19 -27.88
C GLY A 16 -21.07 -22.80 -28.47
N ARG A 17 -20.62 -22.34 -29.64
CA ARG A 17 -19.55 -22.98 -30.42
C ARG A 17 -18.15 -22.76 -29.81
N PRO A 18 -17.25 -23.77 -29.84
CA PRO A 18 -15.92 -23.66 -29.24
C PRO A 18 -14.97 -22.71 -30.00
N ASP A 19 -15.08 -22.65 -31.33
CA ASP A 19 -14.31 -21.74 -32.17
C ASP A 19 -14.65 -20.26 -31.88
N MET A 20 -15.95 -19.96 -31.78
CA MET A 20 -16.45 -18.64 -31.40
C MET A 20 -16.01 -18.26 -29.98
N ARG A 21 -16.06 -19.20 -29.03
CA ARG A 21 -15.57 -19.01 -27.66
C ARG A 21 -14.09 -18.63 -27.63
N GLN A 22 -13.24 -19.39 -28.31
CA GLN A 22 -11.80 -19.14 -28.36
C GLN A 22 -11.47 -17.82 -29.07
N GLY A 23 -12.17 -17.50 -30.16
CA GLY A 23 -12.04 -16.23 -30.87
C GLY A 23 -12.42 -15.01 -30.02
N VAL A 24 -13.54 -15.08 -29.29
CA VAL A 24 -13.97 -14.02 -28.36
C VAL A 24 -13.01 -13.88 -27.18
N HIS A 25 -12.58 -15.00 -26.57
CA HIS A 25 -11.58 -14.99 -25.50
C HIS A 25 -10.27 -14.30 -25.95
N GLY A 26 -9.75 -14.65 -27.14
CA GLY A 26 -8.57 -14.00 -27.72
C GLY A 26 -8.74 -12.50 -28.00
N ARG A 27 -9.97 -12.01 -28.26
CA ARG A 27 -10.24 -10.58 -28.43
C ARG A 27 -10.51 -9.83 -27.14
N LEU A 28 -10.89 -10.51 -26.05
CA LEU A 28 -10.94 -9.95 -24.70
C LEU A 28 -9.54 -9.69 -24.09
N LEU A 29 -8.49 -10.23 -24.72
CA LEU A 29 -7.07 -10.04 -24.37
C LEU A 29 -6.28 -9.21 -25.41
N ASP A 30 -6.97 -8.64 -26.42
CA ASP A 30 -6.36 -7.83 -27.47
C ASP A 30 -5.67 -6.57 -26.90
N HIS A 31 -4.54 -6.13 -27.48
CA HIS A 31 -3.85 -4.92 -27.03
C HIS A 31 -4.73 -3.65 -27.15
N SER A 32 -5.64 -3.59 -28.13
CA SER A 32 -6.51 -2.45 -28.37
C SER A 32 -7.70 -2.41 -27.40
N THR A 33 -7.82 -1.31 -26.65
CA THR A 33 -8.95 -1.05 -25.73
C THR A 33 -10.30 -1.13 -26.44
N SER A 34 -10.41 -0.61 -27.67
CA SER A 34 -11.65 -0.60 -28.45
C SER A 34 -12.07 -1.98 -28.96
N VAL A 35 -11.12 -2.91 -29.11
CA VAL A 35 -11.40 -4.31 -29.46
C VAL A 35 -11.90 -5.07 -28.23
N ARG A 36 -11.25 -4.89 -27.07
CA ARG A 36 -11.70 -5.48 -25.80
C ARG A 36 -13.09 -4.97 -25.39
N GLU A 37 -13.33 -3.66 -25.53
CA GLU A 37 -14.64 -3.04 -25.28
C GLU A 37 -15.74 -3.68 -26.13
N ALA A 38 -15.53 -3.81 -27.44
CA ALA A 38 -16.51 -4.43 -28.34
C ALA A 38 -16.61 -5.97 -28.22
N ALA A 39 -15.73 -6.61 -27.44
CA ALA A 39 -15.80 -8.04 -27.12
C ALA A 39 -16.55 -8.33 -25.80
N VAL A 40 -16.58 -7.35 -24.88
CA VAL A 40 -17.30 -7.43 -23.59
C VAL A 40 -18.82 -7.51 -23.76
N ASP A 41 -19.37 -6.95 -24.84
CA ASP A 41 -20.80 -6.94 -25.17
C ASP A 41 -21.42 -8.32 -25.48
N LEU A 42 -20.63 -9.41 -25.45
CA LEU A 42 -21.07 -10.77 -25.77
C LEU A 42 -21.45 -11.53 -24.49
N HIS A 43 -22.65 -11.21 -23.98
CA HIS A 43 -23.16 -11.44 -22.61
C HIS A 43 -23.27 -12.89 -22.05
N LYS A 44 -22.50 -13.89 -22.51
CA LYS A 44 -22.65 -15.30 -22.07
C LYS A 44 -21.49 -15.90 -21.25
N TYR A 45 -20.52 -15.09 -20.79
CA TYR A 45 -19.36 -15.58 -20.02
C TYR A 45 -19.15 -14.78 -18.73
N TYR A 46 -19.88 -15.13 -17.67
CA TYR A 46 -19.84 -14.42 -16.39
C TYR A 46 -18.41 -14.26 -15.84
N ASP A 47 -17.65 -15.34 -15.72
CA ASP A 47 -16.34 -15.30 -15.06
C ASP A 47 -15.33 -14.48 -15.88
N MET A 48 -15.29 -14.68 -17.21
CA MET A 48 -14.45 -13.89 -18.13
C MET A 48 -14.83 -12.41 -18.19
N LEU A 49 -16.13 -12.09 -18.19
CA LEU A 49 -16.63 -10.70 -18.12
C LEU A 49 -16.18 -10.04 -16.83
N THR A 50 -16.25 -10.78 -15.72
CA THR A 50 -15.99 -10.28 -14.38
C THR A 50 -14.50 -9.98 -14.15
N GLU A 51 -13.58 -10.70 -14.80
CA GLU A 51 -12.15 -10.30 -14.83
C GLU A 51 -11.93 -8.92 -15.47
N ARG A 52 -12.70 -8.57 -16.51
CA ARG A 52 -12.53 -7.31 -17.25
C ARG A 52 -12.91 -6.06 -16.44
N ILE A 53 -13.44 -6.22 -15.22
CA ILE A 53 -13.59 -5.10 -14.28
C ILE A 53 -12.24 -4.53 -13.81
N LEU A 54 -11.13 -5.27 -14.04
CA LEU A 54 -9.75 -4.86 -13.77
C LEU A 54 -8.98 -4.42 -15.03
N ASP A 55 -9.65 -4.29 -16.18
CA ASP A 55 -9.00 -3.95 -17.46
C ASP A 55 -8.38 -2.54 -17.43
N THR A 56 -7.23 -2.32 -18.07
CA THR A 56 -6.60 -0.99 -18.13
C THR A 56 -7.48 0.06 -18.83
N GLY A 57 -8.34 -0.36 -19.76
CA GLY A 57 -9.25 0.51 -20.50
C GLY A 57 -10.42 1.03 -19.66
N VAL A 58 -10.53 2.35 -19.55
CA VAL A 58 -11.62 3.03 -18.82
C VAL A 58 -13.00 2.71 -19.42
N SER A 59 -13.09 2.63 -20.75
CA SER A 59 -14.33 2.32 -21.46
C SER A 59 -14.77 0.87 -21.26
N VAL A 60 -13.83 -0.08 -21.34
CA VAL A 60 -14.02 -1.50 -21.01
C VAL A 60 -14.63 -1.64 -19.61
N ARG A 61 -13.98 -1.08 -18.58
CA ARG A 61 -14.48 -1.10 -17.19
C ARG A 61 -15.87 -0.49 -17.05
N LYS A 62 -16.14 0.66 -17.68
CA LYS A 62 -17.47 1.30 -17.71
C LYS A 62 -18.55 0.43 -18.36
N ARG A 63 -18.21 -0.33 -19.40
CA ARG A 63 -19.14 -1.23 -20.09
C ARG A 63 -19.45 -2.46 -19.25
N VAL A 64 -18.41 -3.09 -18.65
CA VAL A 64 -18.56 -4.20 -17.70
C VAL A 64 -19.47 -3.81 -16.53
N ILE A 65 -19.26 -2.64 -15.90
CA ILE A 65 -20.08 -2.17 -14.78
C ILE A 65 -21.56 -1.99 -15.16
N LYS A 66 -21.87 -1.53 -16.39
CA LYS A 66 -23.25 -1.44 -16.87
C LYS A 66 -23.88 -2.82 -17.04
N ILE A 67 -23.20 -3.73 -17.75
CA ILE A 67 -23.69 -5.09 -17.97
C ILE A 67 -23.95 -5.79 -16.62
N LEU A 68 -23.02 -5.67 -15.67
CA LEU A 68 -23.16 -6.24 -14.33
C LEU A 68 -24.31 -5.60 -13.51
N LYS A 69 -24.57 -4.29 -13.64
CA LYS A 69 -25.78 -3.66 -13.08
C LYS A 69 -27.03 -4.30 -13.68
N ASP A 70 -27.08 -4.45 -14.99
CA ASP A 70 -28.28 -4.88 -15.71
C ASP A 70 -28.58 -6.37 -15.41
N VAL A 71 -27.56 -7.24 -15.30
CA VAL A 71 -27.69 -8.60 -14.75
C VAL A 71 -28.31 -8.62 -13.34
N CYS A 72 -27.85 -7.75 -12.44
CA CYS A 72 -28.40 -7.64 -11.07
C CYS A 72 -29.84 -7.07 -11.01
N LEU A 73 -30.40 -6.60 -12.12
CA LEU A 73 -31.79 -6.13 -12.23
C LEU A 73 -32.69 -7.14 -12.97
N GLU A 74 -32.16 -7.82 -13.98
CA GLU A 74 -32.89 -8.81 -14.79
C GLU A 74 -33.00 -10.18 -14.11
N GLN A 75 -32.00 -10.58 -13.31
CA GLN A 75 -31.92 -11.92 -12.71
C GLN A 75 -31.75 -11.86 -11.18
N PRO A 76 -32.75 -11.35 -10.42
CA PRO A 76 -32.63 -11.05 -8.98
C PRO A 76 -32.37 -12.27 -8.08
N GLU A 77 -32.55 -13.49 -8.58
CA GLU A 77 -32.27 -14.76 -7.88
C GLU A 77 -30.88 -15.33 -8.18
N PHE A 78 -30.07 -14.65 -9.01
CA PHE A 78 -28.74 -15.13 -9.39
C PHE A 78 -27.76 -15.14 -8.20
N GLU A 79 -27.31 -16.33 -7.80
CA GLU A 79 -26.53 -16.58 -6.58
C GLU A 79 -25.30 -15.67 -6.43
N LYS A 80 -24.65 -15.29 -7.54
CA LYS A 80 -23.44 -14.44 -7.54
C LYS A 80 -23.71 -12.94 -7.43
N ILE A 81 -24.96 -12.47 -7.27
CA ILE A 81 -25.29 -11.04 -7.07
C ILE A 81 -24.44 -10.37 -5.97
N PRO A 82 -24.19 -10.98 -4.80
CA PRO A 82 -23.32 -10.38 -3.78
C PRO A 82 -21.89 -10.19 -4.28
N GLU A 83 -21.34 -11.17 -5.01
CA GLU A 83 -20.01 -11.11 -5.62
C GLU A 83 -19.91 -9.98 -6.66
N ILE A 84 -20.94 -9.82 -7.50
CA ILE A 84 -21.03 -8.72 -8.47
C ILE A 84 -20.99 -7.38 -7.73
N CYS A 85 -21.86 -7.19 -6.75
CA CYS A 85 -21.96 -5.94 -6.00
C CYS A 85 -20.64 -5.60 -5.29
N VAL A 86 -20.00 -6.57 -4.62
CA VAL A 86 -18.66 -6.45 -4.03
C VAL A 86 -17.63 -5.94 -5.06
N LYS A 87 -17.59 -6.55 -6.25
CA LYS A 87 -16.62 -6.19 -7.29
C LYS A 87 -16.86 -4.79 -7.89
N ILE A 88 -18.12 -4.37 -8.04
CA ILE A 88 -18.46 -2.99 -8.46
C ILE A 88 -18.12 -1.98 -7.35
N ILE A 89 -18.44 -2.26 -6.07
CA ILE A 89 -18.10 -1.40 -4.93
C ILE A 89 -16.58 -1.19 -4.84
N GLY A 90 -15.80 -2.24 -5.09
CA GLY A 90 -14.33 -2.17 -5.18
C GLY A 90 -13.77 -1.24 -6.27
N ARG A 91 -14.61 -0.61 -7.11
CA ARG A 91 -14.23 0.44 -8.07
C ARG A 91 -14.52 1.88 -7.58
N VAL A 92 -14.90 2.09 -6.31
CA VAL A 92 -15.22 3.43 -5.76
C VAL A 92 -14.03 4.41 -5.68
N ASN A 93 -12.81 3.89 -5.65
CA ASN A 93 -11.56 4.67 -5.70
C ASN A 93 -10.87 4.62 -7.07
N ASP A 94 -11.59 4.16 -8.08
CA ASP A 94 -11.15 4.22 -9.47
C ASP A 94 -11.31 5.66 -10.03
N GLU A 95 -10.93 5.87 -11.27
CA GLU A 95 -11.01 7.13 -12.00
C GLU A 95 -12.39 7.82 -11.86
N GLU A 96 -12.42 9.15 -11.85
CA GLU A 96 -13.62 9.96 -11.59
C GLU A 96 -14.85 9.54 -12.41
N GLY A 97 -14.64 9.21 -13.69
CA GLY A 97 -15.71 8.74 -14.58
C GLY A 97 -16.23 7.33 -14.29
N ILE A 98 -15.46 6.47 -13.62
CA ILE A 98 -15.91 5.17 -13.09
C ILE A 98 -16.56 5.36 -11.72
N LYS A 99 -15.91 6.11 -10.82
CA LYS A 99 -16.44 6.47 -9.50
C LYS A 99 -17.85 7.06 -9.56
N LYS A 100 -18.10 7.99 -10.51
CA LYS A 100 -19.43 8.56 -10.76
C LYS A 100 -20.44 7.49 -11.20
N LEU A 101 -20.06 6.61 -12.12
CA LEU A 101 -20.91 5.52 -12.61
C LEU A 101 -21.28 4.54 -11.49
N VAL A 102 -20.32 4.15 -10.64
CA VAL A 102 -20.56 3.27 -9.47
C VAL A 102 -21.57 3.91 -8.50
N GLY A 103 -21.44 5.22 -8.26
CA GLY A 103 -22.44 5.98 -7.49
C GLY A 103 -23.83 5.94 -8.14
N GLU A 104 -23.94 6.21 -9.44
CA GLU A 104 -25.22 6.21 -10.17
C GLU A 104 -25.87 4.82 -10.23
N VAL A 105 -25.07 3.75 -10.36
CA VAL A 105 -25.52 2.34 -10.27
C VAL A 105 -26.22 2.09 -8.93
N PHE A 106 -25.51 2.25 -7.81
CA PHE A 106 -26.08 1.92 -6.50
C PHE A 106 -27.13 2.93 -6.02
N GLN A 107 -27.06 4.19 -6.47
CA GLN A 107 -28.15 5.15 -6.27
C GLN A 107 -29.45 4.65 -6.91
N SER A 108 -29.40 4.12 -8.14
CA SER A 108 -30.58 3.58 -8.82
C SER A 108 -31.11 2.29 -8.18
N MET A 109 -30.23 1.35 -7.85
CA MET A 109 -30.60 0.04 -7.31
C MET A 109 -31.09 0.10 -5.85
N TRP A 110 -30.37 0.82 -4.98
CA TRP A 110 -30.59 0.77 -3.53
C TRP A 110 -31.17 2.08 -2.99
N PHE A 111 -30.61 3.24 -3.34
CA PHE A 111 -30.98 4.52 -2.70
C PHE A 111 -32.14 5.27 -3.39
N THR A 112 -33.13 4.48 -3.82
CA THR A 112 -34.42 4.89 -4.39
C THR A 112 -35.56 4.56 -3.42
N PRO A 113 -36.32 5.56 -2.90
CA PRO A 113 -37.47 5.32 -2.02
C PRO A 113 -38.45 4.30 -2.60
N GLN A 114 -38.97 3.41 -1.75
CA GLN A 114 -39.93 2.37 -2.14
C GLN A 114 -41.30 2.62 -1.51
N LYS A 115 -42.35 2.19 -2.22
CA LYS A 115 -43.75 2.18 -1.75
C LYS A 115 -44.29 0.78 -1.45
N SER A 116 -43.53 -0.26 -1.79
CA SER A 116 -43.87 -1.67 -1.54
C SER A 116 -42.91 -2.19 -0.47
N GLU A 117 -43.49 -2.73 0.60
CA GLU A 117 -42.78 -3.30 1.74
C GLU A 117 -41.98 -4.55 1.35
N GLU A 118 -42.55 -5.43 0.53
CA GLU A 118 -41.87 -6.61 -0.04
C GLU A 118 -40.59 -6.22 -0.80
N ARG A 119 -40.66 -5.17 -1.64
CA ARG A 119 -39.50 -4.66 -2.41
C ARG A 119 -38.48 -3.96 -1.52
N LEU A 120 -38.91 -3.33 -0.43
CA LEU A 120 -38.00 -2.79 0.59
C LEU A 120 -37.29 -3.93 1.33
N LEU A 121 -38.02 -4.97 1.74
CA LEU A 121 -37.47 -6.14 2.42
C LEU A 121 -36.49 -6.93 1.53
N GLN A 122 -36.81 -7.13 0.24
CA GLN A 122 -35.89 -7.73 -0.73
C GLN A 122 -34.62 -6.88 -0.88
N LYS A 123 -34.76 -5.56 -1.04
CA LYS A 123 -33.64 -4.61 -1.09
C LYS A 123 -32.76 -4.68 0.17
N VAL A 124 -33.36 -4.74 1.36
CA VAL A 124 -32.65 -4.89 2.65
C VAL A 124 -31.91 -6.23 2.73
N ARG A 125 -32.52 -7.34 2.30
CA ARG A 125 -31.84 -8.66 2.19
C ARG A 125 -30.63 -8.59 1.25
N HIS A 126 -30.76 -7.95 0.09
CA HIS A 126 -29.66 -7.81 -0.86
C HIS A 126 -28.50 -6.97 -0.27
N ILE A 127 -28.81 -5.88 0.45
CA ILE A 127 -27.80 -5.05 1.12
C ILE A 127 -27.10 -5.83 2.24
N THR A 128 -27.83 -6.52 3.12
CA THR A 128 -27.22 -7.31 4.21
C THR A 128 -26.37 -8.47 3.70
N HIS A 129 -26.77 -9.14 2.61
CA HIS A 129 -25.97 -10.17 1.96
C HIS A 129 -24.68 -9.59 1.34
N VAL A 130 -24.72 -8.39 0.75
CA VAL A 130 -23.51 -7.70 0.27
C VAL A 130 -22.61 -7.26 1.42
N VAL A 131 -23.14 -6.72 2.52
CA VAL A 131 -22.34 -6.34 3.69
C VAL A 131 -21.68 -7.56 4.33
N ALA A 132 -22.36 -8.71 4.37
CA ALA A 132 -21.76 -9.98 4.78
C ALA A 132 -20.62 -10.43 3.84
N ALA A 133 -20.81 -10.33 2.53
CA ALA A 133 -19.79 -10.69 1.54
C ALA A 133 -18.60 -9.70 1.49
N CYS A 134 -18.81 -8.41 1.73
CA CYS A 134 -17.76 -7.39 1.85
C CYS A 134 -16.88 -7.59 3.10
N ARG A 135 -17.29 -8.40 4.08
CA ARG A 135 -16.68 -8.47 5.41
C ARG A 135 -15.19 -8.77 5.41
N GLU A 136 -14.74 -9.69 4.57
CA GLU A 136 -13.33 -10.10 4.46
C GLU A 136 -12.44 -9.06 3.76
N LEU A 137 -13.07 -8.17 2.98
CA LEU A 137 -12.40 -7.20 2.12
C LEU A 137 -12.34 -5.79 2.71
N GLY A 138 -13.18 -5.51 3.72
CA GLY A 138 -13.26 -4.23 4.42
C GLY A 138 -14.47 -3.39 3.99
N LEU A 139 -15.04 -2.64 4.95
CA LEU A 139 -16.25 -1.83 4.72
C LEU A 139 -15.95 -0.41 4.19
N ASP A 140 -14.69 0.02 4.20
CA ASP A 140 -14.27 1.39 3.86
C ASP A 140 -14.74 1.84 2.46
N TRP A 141 -14.86 0.91 1.51
CA TRP A 141 -15.35 1.21 0.16
C TRP A 141 -16.85 1.51 0.13
N PHE A 142 -17.63 0.86 1.00
CA PHE A 142 -19.06 1.14 1.17
C PHE A 142 -19.24 2.48 1.90
N GLU A 143 -18.39 2.79 2.89
CA GLU A 143 -18.36 4.09 3.57
C GLU A 143 -18.02 5.23 2.61
N GLN A 144 -17.06 5.02 1.70
CA GLN A 144 -16.72 5.96 0.64
C GLN A 144 -17.82 6.10 -0.41
N LEU A 145 -18.54 5.02 -0.75
CA LEU A 145 -19.68 5.03 -1.66
C LEU A 145 -20.85 5.83 -1.07
N LEU A 146 -21.36 5.43 0.09
CA LEU A 146 -22.52 6.09 0.71
C LEU A 146 -22.17 7.50 1.20
N GLY A 147 -20.95 7.71 1.71
CA GLY A 147 -20.42 9.05 1.99
C GLY A 147 -20.43 9.93 0.74
N GLY A 148 -19.97 9.42 -0.42
CA GLY A 148 -20.04 10.12 -1.70
C GLY A 148 -21.48 10.43 -2.16
N LEU A 149 -22.41 9.49 -1.97
CA LEU A 149 -23.84 9.68 -2.29
C LEU A 149 -24.53 10.73 -1.40
N LEU A 150 -24.09 10.89 -0.15
CA LEU A 150 -24.68 11.82 0.83
C LEU A 150 -24.03 13.22 0.83
N LYS A 151 -22.83 13.39 0.28
CA LYS A 151 -22.04 14.62 0.45
C LYS A 151 -22.40 15.76 -0.51
N ASP A 152 -22.50 15.51 -1.82
CA ASP A 152 -22.60 16.54 -2.86
C ASP A 152 -23.67 16.26 -3.94
N ARG A 153 -24.95 16.58 -3.66
CA ARG A 153 -26.04 16.66 -4.66
C ARG A 153 -27.08 17.73 -4.29
N GLU A 154 -27.79 18.22 -5.30
CA GLU A 154 -28.92 19.17 -5.18
C GLU A 154 -29.98 18.66 -4.19
N ASP A 155 -30.55 19.57 -3.39
CA ASP A 155 -31.31 19.23 -2.18
C ASP A 155 -32.52 18.30 -2.43
N GLY A 156 -33.17 18.43 -3.59
CA GLY A 156 -34.27 17.54 -4.00
C GLY A 156 -33.83 16.08 -4.17
N GLN A 157 -32.75 15.82 -4.91
CA GLN A 157 -32.25 14.46 -5.10
C GLN A 157 -31.58 13.92 -3.83
N ARG A 158 -30.95 14.79 -3.03
CA ARG A 158 -30.40 14.46 -1.72
C ARG A 158 -31.49 14.03 -0.72
N ARG A 159 -32.66 14.68 -0.74
CA ARG A 159 -33.81 14.34 0.11
C ARG A 159 -34.33 12.94 -0.15
N GLY A 160 -34.48 12.55 -1.42
CA GLY A 160 -34.91 11.18 -1.80
C GLY A 160 -33.91 10.09 -1.36
N VAL A 161 -32.60 10.34 -1.46
CA VAL A 161 -31.57 9.42 -0.93
C VAL A 161 -31.69 9.29 0.59
N LEU A 162 -31.83 10.41 1.32
CA LEU A 162 -32.00 10.40 2.78
C LEU A 162 -33.28 9.70 3.24
N GLU A 163 -34.37 9.84 2.49
CA GLU A 163 -35.64 9.14 2.73
C GLU A 163 -35.50 7.63 2.51
N SER A 164 -34.85 7.21 1.42
CA SER A 164 -34.53 5.79 1.18
C SER A 164 -33.61 5.21 2.26
N CYS A 165 -32.65 5.98 2.78
CA CYS A 165 -31.78 5.53 3.88
C CYS A 165 -32.55 5.36 5.20
N ARG A 166 -33.56 6.18 5.48
CA ARG A 166 -34.45 5.99 6.63
C ARG A 166 -35.25 4.70 6.49
N GLN A 167 -35.97 4.53 5.38
CA GLN A 167 -36.72 3.28 5.09
C GLN A 167 -35.86 2.01 5.25
N ILE A 168 -34.59 2.04 4.80
CA ILE A 168 -33.66 0.92 4.95
C ILE A 168 -33.28 0.69 6.41
N VAL A 169 -32.99 1.74 7.19
CA VAL A 169 -32.65 1.61 8.63
C VAL A 169 -33.84 1.18 9.47
N ASP A 170 -35.02 1.75 9.23
CA ASP A 170 -36.26 1.41 9.94
C ASP A 170 -36.61 -0.07 9.71
N CYS A 171 -36.62 -0.52 8.44
CA CYS A 171 -36.86 -1.93 8.07
C CYS A 171 -35.75 -2.88 8.57
N LEU A 172 -34.50 -2.43 8.72
CA LEU A 172 -33.43 -3.22 9.35
C LEU A 172 -33.67 -3.42 10.86
N VAL A 173 -34.25 -2.46 11.56
CA VAL A 173 -34.58 -2.58 13.00
C VAL A 173 -35.85 -3.40 13.22
N GLU A 174 -36.87 -3.24 12.37
CA GLU A 174 -38.02 -4.15 12.33
C GLU A 174 -37.56 -5.59 12.07
N ARG A 175 -36.66 -5.80 11.10
CA ARG A 175 -36.10 -7.12 10.80
C ARG A 175 -35.22 -7.67 11.93
N LEU A 176 -34.54 -6.83 12.70
CA LEU A 176 -33.78 -7.23 13.89
C LEU A 176 -34.71 -7.87 14.94
N LEU A 177 -35.84 -7.22 15.24
CA LEU A 177 -36.85 -7.74 16.17
C LEU A 177 -37.48 -9.05 15.65
N CYS A 178 -37.86 -9.11 14.37
CA CYS A 178 -38.38 -10.35 13.75
C CYS A 178 -37.35 -11.49 13.63
N LEU A 179 -36.05 -11.23 13.84
CA LEU A 179 -35.00 -12.25 13.90
C LEU A 179 -34.76 -12.76 15.34
N GLU A 180 -35.34 -12.13 16.35
CA GLU A 180 -35.29 -12.55 17.76
C GLU A 180 -36.46 -13.49 18.11
N GLU A 181 -37.65 -13.25 17.55
CA GLU A 181 -38.82 -14.13 17.71
C GLU A 181 -38.67 -15.49 17.01
N GLY A 182 -37.80 -15.57 15.99
CA GLY A 182 -37.53 -16.78 15.22
C GLY A 182 -36.19 -17.42 15.58
N ALA A 183 -36.09 -18.75 15.45
CA ALA A 183 -34.84 -19.50 15.59
C ALA A 183 -33.90 -19.29 14.37
N ALA A 184 -33.59 -18.04 14.04
CA ALA A 184 -32.81 -17.66 12.87
C ALA A 184 -31.30 -17.87 13.08
N SER A 185 -30.58 -18.17 12.00
CA SER A 185 -29.11 -18.29 12.04
C SER A 185 -28.47 -16.99 12.54
N SER A 186 -27.61 -17.10 13.56
CA SER A 186 -26.88 -15.99 14.17
C SER A 186 -26.01 -15.21 13.17
N GLN A 187 -25.67 -15.81 12.02
CA GLN A 187 -25.00 -15.13 10.92
C GLN A 187 -25.85 -13.99 10.31
N HIS A 188 -27.17 -14.15 10.22
CA HIS A 188 -28.06 -13.10 9.73
C HIS A 188 -28.17 -11.95 10.74
N LEU A 189 -28.19 -12.25 12.03
CA LEU A 189 -28.16 -11.25 13.10
C LEU A 189 -26.87 -10.40 13.04
N VAL A 190 -25.71 -11.05 12.88
CA VAL A 190 -24.42 -10.37 12.65
C VAL A 190 -24.46 -9.51 11.38
N ALA A 191 -25.05 -10.00 10.28
CA ALA A 191 -25.13 -9.23 9.03
C ALA A 191 -26.05 -8.01 9.14
N CYS A 192 -27.21 -8.13 9.80
CA CYS A 192 -28.12 -7.02 10.06
C CYS A 192 -27.47 -5.95 10.96
N LEU A 193 -26.88 -6.34 12.09
CA LEU A 193 -26.22 -5.40 13.01
C LEU A 193 -24.94 -4.80 12.42
N GLY A 194 -24.17 -5.56 11.64
CA GLY A 194 -23.03 -5.03 10.86
C GLY A 194 -23.46 -4.00 9.82
N THR A 195 -24.64 -4.17 9.21
CA THR A 195 -25.24 -3.20 8.30
C THR A 195 -25.73 -1.94 9.04
N LEU A 196 -26.38 -2.09 10.19
CA LEU A 196 -26.78 -0.96 11.04
C LEU A 196 -25.56 -0.16 11.55
N TYR A 197 -24.48 -0.84 11.93
CA TYR A 197 -23.20 -0.22 12.28
C TYR A 197 -22.57 0.55 11.12
N LEU A 198 -22.67 0.01 9.89
CA LEU A 198 -22.20 0.70 8.69
C LEU A 198 -22.98 2.01 8.45
N PHE A 199 -24.30 2.00 8.59
CA PHE A 199 -25.10 3.23 8.52
C PHE A 199 -24.80 4.20 9.67
N SER A 200 -24.55 3.71 10.90
CA SER A 200 -24.24 4.57 12.05
C SER A 200 -22.85 5.22 11.97
N ARG A 201 -21.84 4.57 11.38
CA ARG A 201 -20.55 5.22 11.05
C ARG A 201 -20.70 6.43 10.12
N ILE A 202 -21.64 6.37 9.17
CA ILE A 202 -21.72 7.31 8.04
C ILE A 202 -22.71 8.44 8.32
N ARG A 203 -23.83 8.15 9.00
CA ARG A 203 -24.77 9.17 9.50
C ARG A 203 -25.53 8.67 10.74
N PRO A 204 -24.95 8.76 11.95
CA PRO A 204 -25.57 8.18 13.16
C PRO A 204 -26.92 8.81 13.53
N GLN A 205 -27.19 10.05 13.08
CA GLN A 205 -28.50 10.72 13.16
C GLN A 205 -29.69 9.88 12.64
N LEU A 206 -29.46 8.89 11.77
CA LEU A 206 -30.52 8.01 11.26
C LEU A 206 -30.98 6.99 12.32
N LEU A 207 -30.11 6.63 13.27
CA LEU A 207 -30.34 5.54 14.23
C LEU A 207 -30.77 6.03 15.62
N VAL A 208 -30.81 7.35 15.85
CA VAL A 208 -31.17 8.00 17.14
C VAL A 208 -32.52 7.53 17.69
N ARG A 209 -33.53 7.32 16.84
CA ARG A 209 -34.86 6.83 17.26
C ARG A 209 -34.85 5.37 17.74
N HIS A 210 -33.85 4.60 17.32
CA HIS A 210 -33.72 3.16 17.55
C HIS A 210 -32.71 2.84 18.66
N ALA A 211 -32.17 3.85 19.36
CA ALA A 211 -31.23 3.65 20.46
C ALA A 211 -31.86 2.80 21.60
N HIS A 212 -33.14 3.01 21.90
CA HIS A 212 -33.87 2.24 22.91
C HIS A 212 -34.16 0.80 22.51
N THR A 213 -34.37 0.49 21.22
CA THR A 213 -34.52 -0.89 20.74
C THR A 213 -33.18 -1.61 20.63
N ILE A 214 -32.06 -0.87 20.48
CA ILE A 214 -30.71 -1.45 20.38
C ILE A 214 -30.06 -1.71 21.75
N GLN A 215 -30.42 -0.95 22.80
CA GLN A 215 -29.82 -1.10 24.12
C GLN A 215 -30.01 -2.49 24.77
N PRO A 216 -31.15 -3.19 24.69
CA PRO A 216 -31.31 -4.51 25.32
C PRO A 216 -30.26 -5.54 24.87
N TYR A 217 -29.84 -5.49 23.60
CA TYR A 217 -28.80 -6.36 23.06
C TYR A 217 -27.44 -6.19 23.76
N LEU A 218 -27.21 -5.07 24.47
CA LEU A 218 -26.02 -4.83 25.30
C LEU A 218 -25.90 -5.79 26.50
N SER A 219 -27.03 -6.37 26.93
CA SER A 219 -27.14 -7.26 28.10
C SER A 219 -27.11 -8.76 27.77
N MET A 220 -26.99 -9.14 26.49
CA MET A 220 -27.07 -10.53 26.03
C MET A 220 -26.04 -11.48 26.66
N ARG A 221 -26.45 -12.73 26.85
CA ARG A 221 -25.56 -13.82 27.27
C ARG A 221 -24.72 -14.29 26.08
N LEU A 222 -23.40 -14.11 26.17
CA LEU A 222 -22.44 -14.54 25.16
C LEU A 222 -22.19 -16.05 25.26
N SER A 223 -22.45 -16.77 24.18
CA SER A 223 -22.33 -18.23 24.07
C SER A 223 -21.33 -18.67 23.00
N GLY A 224 -21.17 -17.88 21.92
CA GLY A 224 -20.27 -18.17 20.81
C GLY A 224 -19.55 -16.95 20.22
N PRO A 225 -18.59 -17.15 19.30
CA PRO A 225 -17.76 -16.09 18.73
C PRO A 225 -18.54 -15.08 17.87
N GLN A 226 -19.74 -15.43 17.42
CA GLN A 226 -20.62 -14.52 16.67
C GLN A 226 -21.29 -13.50 17.60
N ASP A 227 -21.60 -13.88 18.83
CA ASP A 227 -22.29 -13.03 19.82
C ASP A 227 -21.37 -11.89 20.28
N TYR A 228 -20.05 -12.15 20.39
CA TYR A 228 -19.06 -11.08 20.61
C TYR A 228 -19.04 -10.05 19.49
N GLN A 229 -19.37 -10.44 18.25
CA GLN A 229 -19.41 -9.56 17.08
C GLN A 229 -20.72 -8.77 17.04
N VAL A 230 -21.86 -9.43 17.32
CA VAL A 230 -23.15 -8.78 17.63
C VAL A 230 -22.96 -7.67 18.66
N LEU A 231 -22.37 -8.01 19.80
CA LEU A 231 -22.18 -7.07 20.91
C LEU A 231 -21.19 -5.95 20.56
N GLN A 232 -20.11 -6.25 19.81
CA GLN A 232 -19.18 -5.23 19.31
C GLN A 232 -19.86 -4.24 18.33
N HIS A 233 -20.77 -4.71 17.48
CA HIS A 233 -21.54 -3.84 16.59
C HIS A 233 -22.57 -2.99 17.38
N VAL A 234 -23.31 -3.58 18.32
CA VAL A 234 -24.26 -2.88 19.20
C VAL A 234 -23.57 -1.77 19.99
N THR A 235 -22.49 -2.09 20.71
CA THR A 235 -21.73 -1.12 21.52
C THR A 235 -21.21 0.04 20.67
N ARG A 236 -20.69 -0.23 19.46
CA ARG A 236 -20.21 0.82 18.55
C ARG A 236 -21.33 1.61 17.85
N CYS A 237 -22.54 1.08 17.76
CA CYS A 237 -23.70 1.88 17.37
C CYS A 237 -24.06 2.88 18.47
N LEU A 238 -24.15 2.43 19.72
CA LEU A 238 -24.48 3.31 20.87
C LEU A 238 -23.43 4.41 21.06
N GLU A 239 -22.13 4.06 20.94
CA GLU A 239 -20.99 4.99 20.96
C GLU A 239 -21.16 6.21 20.04
N LEU A 240 -21.73 6.00 18.84
CA LEU A 240 -21.90 7.03 17.81
C LEU A 240 -23.26 7.74 17.87
N VAL A 241 -24.24 7.16 18.56
CA VAL A 241 -25.65 7.57 18.52
C VAL A 241 -26.07 8.29 19.80
N VAL A 242 -25.66 7.80 20.98
CA VAL A 242 -26.05 8.40 22.28
C VAL A 242 -25.57 9.86 22.42
N PRO A 243 -24.35 10.24 22.00
CA PRO A 243 -23.91 11.65 22.02
C PRO A 243 -24.63 12.58 21.03
N LEU A 244 -25.57 12.06 20.21
CA LEU A 244 -26.42 12.82 19.30
C LEU A 244 -27.90 12.84 19.73
N MET A 245 -28.23 12.30 20.90
CA MET A 245 -29.56 12.40 21.49
C MET A 245 -29.73 13.79 22.13
N GLU A 246 -30.76 14.53 21.74
CA GLU A 246 -31.01 15.88 22.26
C GLU A 246 -31.43 15.86 23.75
N HIS A 247 -32.28 14.89 24.13
CA HIS A 247 -32.76 14.67 25.50
C HIS A 247 -32.88 13.17 25.83
N PRO A 248 -31.76 12.44 26.04
CA PRO A 248 -31.77 11.07 26.57
C PRO A 248 -32.24 11.07 28.03
N SER A 249 -32.97 10.03 28.45
CA SER A 249 -33.41 9.89 29.85
C SER A 249 -32.29 9.36 30.76
N GLU A 250 -32.16 9.92 31.96
CA GLU A 250 -31.13 9.54 32.95
C GLU A 250 -31.13 8.03 33.26
N SER A 251 -32.31 7.42 33.38
CA SER A 251 -32.48 5.97 33.59
C SER A 251 -31.89 5.11 32.46
N PHE A 252 -31.95 5.59 31.21
CA PHE A 252 -31.41 4.90 30.04
C PHE A 252 -29.89 5.04 29.97
N LEU A 253 -29.36 6.21 30.32
CA LEU A 253 -27.92 6.45 30.42
C LEU A 253 -27.30 5.63 31.55
N ALA A 254 -27.90 5.63 32.73
CA ALA A 254 -27.45 4.82 33.87
C ALA A 254 -27.46 3.32 33.56
N GLN A 255 -28.49 2.81 32.87
CA GLN A 255 -28.54 1.41 32.42
C GLN A 255 -27.39 1.08 31.45
N ILE A 256 -27.10 1.97 30.48
CA ILE A 256 -25.97 1.80 29.54
C ILE A 256 -24.63 1.81 30.29
N GLU A 257 -24.43 2.74 31.23
CA GLU A 257 -23.21 2.80 32.05
C GLU A 257 -23.02 1.53 32.90
N GLU A 258 -24.07 1.05 33.57
CA GLU A 258 -24.02 -0.15 34.40
C GLU A 258 -23.74 -1.40 33.56
N ASP A 259 -24.37 -1.54 32.39
CA ASP A 259 -24.14 -2.68 31.49
C ASP A 259 -22.76 -2.65 30.83
N LEU A 260 -22.26 -1.48 30.42
CA LEU A 260 -20.86 -1.34 29.95
C LEU A 260 -19.86 -1.68 31.05
N ALA A 261 -20.09 -1.24 32.30
CA ALA A 261 -19.24 -1.60 33.43
C ALA A 261 -19.27 -3.13 33.72
N LYS A 262 -20.46 -3.76 33.69
CA LYS A 262 -20.60 -5.23 33.78
C LYS A 262 -19.81 -5.94 32.68
N GLN A 263 -19.85 -5.46 31.44
CA GLN A 263 -19.07 -6.03 30.33
C GLN A 263 -17.56 -5.93 30.57
N ILE A 264 -17.06 -4.75 30.98
CA ILE A 264 -15.63 -4.52 31.24
C ILE A 264 -15.12 -5.40 32.39
N ILE A 265 -15.94 -5.69 33.39
CA ILE A 265 -15.58 -6.54 34.55
C ILE A 265 -15.74 -8.04 34.25
N ARG A 266 -16.76 -8.46 33.48
CA ARG A 266 -17.06 -9.90 33.26
C ARG A 266 -16.50 -10.46 31.95
N ASN A 267 -16.71 -9.80 30.82
CA ASN A 267 -16.52 -10.39 29.49
C ASN A 267 -15.05 -10.46 29.04
N ALA A 268 -14.75 -11.26 28.02
CA ALA A 268 -13.40 -11.45 27.47
C ALA A 268 -12.80 -10.15 26.90
N MET A 269 -11.47 -10.01 26.98
CA MET A 269 -10.72 -8.78 26.68
C MET A 269 -10.97 -8.19 25.28
N VAL A 270 -11.37 -9.02 24.31
CA VAL A 270 -11.66 -8.63 22.92
C VAL A 270 -12.72 -7.52 22.83
N ILE A 271 -13.68 -7.46 23.76
CA ILE A 271 -14.72 -6.43 23.74
C ILE A 271 -14.31 -5.13 24.43
N HIS A 272 -13.34 -5.15 25.36
CA HIS A 272 -13.02 -4.00 26.20
C HIS A 272 -12.70 -2.72 25.41
N PRO A 273 -12.02 -2.74 24.25
CA PRO A 273 -11.83 -1.53 23.45
C PRO A 273 -13.13 -0.89 22.96
N ALA A 274 -14.16 -1.69 22.64
CA ALA A 274 -15.47 -1.16 22.26
C ALA A 274 -16.24 -0.65 23.49
N SER A 275 -16.30 -1.44 24.58
CA SER A 275 -17.03 -1.05 25.78
C SER A 275 -16.44 0.19 26.46
N VAL A 276 -15.12 0.31 26.53
CA VAL A 276 -14.43 1.50 27.09
C VAL A 276 -14.59 2.71 26.17
N SER A 277 -14.49 2.55 24.84
CA SER A 277 -14.70 3.67 23.91
C SER A 277 -16.14 4.20 23.99
N CYS A 278 -17.14 3.32 23.96
CA CYS A 278 -18.54 3.68 24.18
C CYS A 278 -18.79 4.34 25.54
N LEU A 279 -18.22 3.79 26.62
CA LEU A 279 -18.37 4.38 27.96
C LEU A 279 -17.77 5.80 28.00
N SER A 280 -16.60 6.01 27.37
CA SER A 280 -16.00 7.34 27.27
C SER A 280 -16.80 8.30 26.40
N ALA A 281 -17.46 7.81 25.33
CA ALA A 281 -18.33 8.62 24.50
C ALA A 281 -19.60 9.07 25.24
N VAL A 282 -20.15 8.24 26.14
CA VAL A 282 -21.31 8.60 26.97
C VAL A 282 -20.88 9.52 28.13
N VAL A 283 -19.85 9.15 28.88
CA VAL A 283 -19.42 9.88 30.10
C VAL A 283 -18.83 11.25 29.77
N ASN A 284 -17.97 11.35 28.76
CA ASN A 284 -17.28 12.62 28.45
C ASN A 284 -18.18 13.64 27.75
N ASN A 285 -19.30 13.23 27.14
CA ASN A 285 -20.16 14.11 26.33
C ASN A 285 -21.60 14.28 26.84
N VAL A 286 -22.09 13.40 27.73
CA VAL A 286 -23.52 13.37 28.12
C VAL A 286 -23.72 13.32 29.63
N THR A 287 -23.18 12.32 30.34
CA THR A 287 -23.51 12.11 31.77
C THR A 287 -22.55 12.80 32.74
N HIS A 288 -21.28 12.98 32.36
CA HIS A 288 -20.20 13.43 33.24
C HIS A 288 -20.08 12.63 34.55
N ASN A 289 -20.53 11.37 34.57
CA ASN A 289 -20.50 10.47 35.73
C ASN A 289 -19.09 9.88 36.00
N TYR A 290 -18.11 10.76 36.19
CA TYR A 290 -16.70 10.37 36.34
C TYR A 290 -16.41 9.54 37.60
N SER A 291 -17.28 9.58 38.62
CA SER A 291 -17.13 8.77 39.85
C SER A 291 -17.17 7.27 39.55
N LEU A 292 -18.08 6.79 38.69
CA LEU A 292 -18.15 5.38 38.27
C LEU A 292 -16.85 4.92 37.58
N VAL A 293 -16.29 5.78 36.72
CA VAL A 293 -15.05 5.49 35.98
C VAL A 293 -13.83 5.48 36.91
N ARG A 294 -13.73 6.47 37.80
CA ARG A 294 -12.73 6.57 38.89
C ARG A 294 -12.78 5.33 39.79
N ASP A 295 -13.96 4.89 40.21
CA ASP A 295 -14.16 3.72 41.05
C ASP A 295 -13.69 2.43 40.38
N MET A 296 -14.04 2.26 39.10
CA MET A 296 -13.57 1.12 38.29
C MET A 296 -12.05 1.17 38.09
N PHE A 297 -11.49 2.35 37.79
CA PHE A 297 -10.06 2.56 37.63
C PHE A 297 -9.28 2.21 38.90
N ASN A 298 -9.70 2.75 40.05
CA ASN A 298 -9.08 2.50 41.35
C ASN A 298 -9.13 1.01 41.72
N LYS A 299 -10.23 0.30 41.45
CA LYS A 299 -10.34 -1.15 41.68
C LYS A 299 -9.30 -1.93 40.86
N PHE A 300 -9.13 -1.64 39.56
CA PHE A 300 -8.10 -2.28 38.74
C PHE A 300 -6.67 -1.86 39.15
N PHE A 301 -6.45 -0.60 39.55
CA PHE A 301 -5.14 -0.10 39.95
C PHE A 301 -4.68 -0.66 41.32
N MET A 302 -5.59 -0.79 42.29
CA MET A 302 -5.30 -1.46 43.56
C MET A 302 -4.93 -2.93 43.37
N VAL A 303 -5.61 -3.66 42.45
CA VAL A 303 -5.23 -5.03 42.10
C VAL A 303 -3.85 -5.08 41.43
N LEU A 304 -3.53 -4.14 40.53
CA LEU A 304 -2.19 -4.05 39.93
C LEU A 304 -1.10 -3.82 41.00
N CYS A 305 -1.34 -2.90 41.95
CA CYS A 305 -0.42 -2.61 43.04
C CYS A 305 -0.27 -3.76 44.05
N LEU A 306 -1.35 -4.50 44.34
CA LEU A 306 -1.29 -5.72 45.12
C LEU A 306 -0.42 -6.78 44.43
N VAL A 307 -0.67 -7.05 43.15
CA VAL A 307 0.13 -8.01 42.38
C VAL A 307 1.59 -7.55 42.23
N ARG A 308 1.87 -6.24 42.13
CA ARG A 308 3.24 -5.69 42.19
C ARG A 308 3.95 -6.06 43.50
N ARG A 309 3.24 -5.97 44.63
CA ARG A 309 3.76 -6.34 45.98
C ARG A 309 3.86 -7.86 46.18
N GLU A 310 2.97 -8.65 45.59
CA GLU A 310 3.03 -10.12 45.64
C GLU A 310 4.19 -10.67 44.79
N HIS A 311 4.36 -10.16 43.56
CA HIS A 311 5.49 -10.48 42.68
C HIS A 311 6.84 -10.14 43.32
N ARG A 312 7.00 -8.91 43.85
CA ARG A 312 8.21 -8.50 44.58
C ARG A 312 8.51 -9.37 45.81
N ALA A 313 7.49 -10.01 46.38
CA ALA A 313 7.61 -10.93 47.52
C ALA A 313 7.70 -12.41 47.12
N GLY A 314 7.86 -12.73 45.82
CA GLY A 314 7.96 -14.10 45.31
C GLY A 314 6.69 -14.94 45.50
N ARG A 315 5.53 -14.33 45.71
CA ARG A 315 4.25 -15.02 45.98
C ARG A 315 3.47 -15.27 44.69
N SER A 316 2.74 -16.39 44.66
CA SER A 316 1.87 -16.75 43.54
C SER A 316 0.66 -15.80 43.46
N TYR A 317 0.37 -15.31 42.26
CA TYR A 317 -0.72 -14.37 41.95
C TYR A 317 -1.49 -14.82 40.70
N ALA A 318 -2.69 -14.28 40.48
CA ALA A 318 -3.54 -14.65 39.35
C ALA A 318 -3.09 -14.01 38.02
N ARG A 319 -2.27 -14.72 37.22
CA ARG A 319 -1.76 -14.26 35.90
C ARG A 319 -2.86 -13.67 34.99
N THR A 320 -4.03 -14.29 34.91
CA THR A 320 -5.17 -13.80 34.10
C THR A 320 -5.77 -12.49 34.62
N SER A 321 -5.75 -12.27 35.94
CA SER A 321 -6.18 -11.01 36.55
C SER A 321 -5.19 -9.88 36.23
N LEU A 322 -3.89 -10.14 36.35
CA LEU A 322 -2.83 -9.19 35.99
C LEU A 322 -2.92 -8.77 34.50
N GLN A 323 -3.04 -9.75 33.60
CA GLN A 323 -3.21 -9.50 32.15
C GLN A 323 -4.46 -8.65 31.86
N ARG A 324 -5.56 -8.87 32.60
CA ARG A 324 -6.78 -8.04 32.51
C ARG A 324 -6.51 -6.62 33.00
N CYS A 325 -5.92 -6.44 34.19
CA CYS A 325 -5.66 -5.13 34.78
C CYS A 325 -4.75 -4.27 33.89
N LEU A 326 -3.62 -4.80 33.43
CA LEU A 326 -2.68 -4.10 32.53
C LEU A 326 -3.36 -3.57 31.27
N TYR A 327 -4.22 -4.38 30.65
CA TYR A 327 -4.93 -4.04 29.43
C TYR A 327 -6.07 -3.04 29.67
N THR A 328 -6.89 -3.25 30.70
CA THR A 328 -8.04 -2.39 31.02
C THR A 328 -7.59 -1.02 31.54
N LEU A 329 -6.56 -0.93 32.37
CA LEU A 329 -5.99 0.35 32.83
C LEU A 329 -5.44 1.16 31.66
N GLY A 330 -4.68 0.53 30.75
CA GLY A 330 -4.19 1.19 29.55
C GLY A 330 -5.30 1.75 28.67
N LEU A 331 -6.39 0.98 28.47
CA LEU A 331 -7.57 1.47 27.74
C LEU A 331 -8.25 2.65 28.46
N LEU A 332 -8.39 2.62 29.78
CA LEU A 332 -8.98 3.74 30.53
C LEU A 332 -8.13 5.02 30.40
N CYS A 333 -6.80 4.92 30.52
CA CYS A 333 -5.88 6.06 30.32
C CYS A 333 -5.85 6.61 28.88
N ARG A 334 -6.19 5.78 27.87
CA ARG A 334 -6.37 6.25 26.49
C ARG A 334 -7.62 7.12 26.34
N HIS A 335 -8.71 6.72 26.98
CA HIS A 335 -10.04 7.26 26.74
C HIS A 335 -10.47 8.38 27.72
N PHE A 336 -9.93 8.39 28.93
CA PHE A 336 -10.18 9.40 29.97
C PHE A 336 -8.90 10.16 30.34
N ASP A 337 -9.04 11.43 30.76
CA ASP A 337 -7.92 12.21 31.31
C ASP A 337 -7.70 11.92 32.79
N PHE A 338 -6.44 11.98 33.23
CA PHE A 338 -6.06 11.68 34.62
C PHE A 338 -6.75 12.59 35.64
N GLU A 339 -7.03 13.85 35.31
CA GLU A 339 -7.78 14.80 36.16
C GLU A 339 -9.17 14.26 36.58
N HIS A 340 -9.83 13.48 35.72
CA HIS A 340 -11.12 12.86 36.00
C HIS A 340 -10.99 11.53 36.75
N LEU A 341 -9.81 10.88 36.66
CA LEU A 341 -9.51 9.59 37.29
C LEU A 341 -8.92 9.74 38.70
N GLU A 342 -8.26 10.87 39.00
CA GLU A 342 -7.72 11.16 40.32
C GLU A 342 -8.86 11.22 41.37
N PRO A 343 -8.68 10.61 42.56
CA PRO A 343 -9.67 10.62 43.61
C PRO A 343 -9.89 12.04 44.16
N ALA A 344 -11.10 12.34 44.62
CA ALA A 344 -11.33 13.54 45.43
C ALA A 344 -10.53 13.44 46.74
N GLN A 345 -10.07 14.59 47.25
CA GLN A 345 -9.10 14.66 48.36
C GLN A 345 -9.60 14.04 49.67
N ASP A 346 -10.91 13.79 49.81
CA ASP A 346 -11.54 13.23 51.02
C ASP A 346 -11.53 11.69 51.12
N SER A 347 -10.99 10.95 50.13
CA SER A 347 -10.97 9.48 50.21
C SER A 347 -9.83 8.97 51.12
N THR A 348 -10.20 8.47 52.31
CA THR A 348 -9.31 7.93 53.36
C THR A 348 -8.67 6.57 53.03
N ALA A 349 -8.01 6.46 51.88
CA ALA A 349 -7.18 5.32 51.53
C ALA A 349 -5.83 5.34 52.28
N GLU A 350 -5.27 4.17 52.56
CA GLU A 350 -3.96 4.06 53.24
C GLU A 350 -2.82 4.75 52.48
N PRO A 351 -1.78 5.24 53.19
CA PRO A 351 -0.59 5.81 52.57
C PRO A 351 0.11 4.77 51.70
N ALA A 352 -0.09 4.89 50.40
CA ALA A 352 0.63 4.09 49.42
C ALA A 352 2.11 4.49 49.40
N GLU A 353 2.97 3.54 49.04
CA GLU A 353 4.28 3.89 48.47
C GLU A 353 4.06 4.84 47.28
N ASP A 354 4.95 5.80 47.09
CA ASP A 354 4.89 6.79 46.02
C ASP A 354 3.70 7.79 46.13
N ALA A 355 3.17 8.07 47.33
CA ALA A 355 2.01 8.96 47.54
C ALA A 355 2.18 10.39 47.02
N ASP A 356 3.39 10.97 47.09
CA ASP A 356 3.70 12.33 46.62
C ASP A 356 3.76 12.47 45.08
N GLN A 357 3.68 11.35 44.33
CA GLN A 357 3.74 11.37 42.87
C GLN A 357 2.33 11.51 42.24
N PRO A 358 2.18 12.28 41.15
CA PRO A 358 0.91 12.39 40.42
C PRO A 358 0.47 11.03 39.85
N LEU A 359 -0.85 10.81 39.71
CA LEU A 359 -1.40 9.49 39.35
C LEU A 359 -0.85 8.98 38.00
N LYS A 360 -0.62 9.90 37.04
CA LYS A 360 0.05 9.63 35.75
C LYS A 360 1.38 8.87 35.92
N GLN A 361 2.23 9.29 36.86
CA GLN A 361 3.55 8.68 37.09
C GLN A 361 3.41 7.34 37.83
N ARG A 362 2.59 7.28 38.89
CA ARG A 362 2.39 6.05 39.69
C ARG A 362 1.84 4.89 38.85
N VAL A 363 0.89 5.18 37.96
CA VAL A 363 0.31 4.19 37.03
C VAL A 363 1.32 3.78 35.96
N PHE A 364 2.06 4.75 35.40
CA PHE A 364 3.10 4.51 34.40
C PHE A 364 4.22 3.61 34.95
N ALA A 365 4.78 3.92 36.12
CA ALA A 365 5.80 3.11 36.78
C ALA A 365 5.29 1.70 37.17
N ALA A 366 4.02 1.58 37.58
CA ALA A 366 3.40 0.28 37.86
C ALA A 366 3.23 -0.59 36.61
N VAL A 367 2.91 -0.01 35.45
CA VAL A 367 2.83 -0.74 34.17
C VAL A 367 4.21 -1.06 33.61
N LEU A 368 5.15 -0.11 33.68
CA LEU A 368 6.53 -0.26 33.19
C LEU A 368 7.25 -1.44 33.88
N TYR A 369 7.07 -1.59 35.20
CA TYR A 369 7.61 -2.71 35.98
C TYR A 369 7.26 -4.10 35.40
N PHE A 370 6.09 -4.26 34.78
CA PHE A 370 5.68 -5.53 34.17
C PHE A 370 6.17 -5.71 32.71
N THR A 371 6.88 -4.74 32.13
CA THR A 371 7.51 -4.89 30.80
C THR A 371 8.82 -5.68 30.82
N GLU A 372 9.44 -5.81 32.00
CA GLU A 372 10.67 -6.60 32.24
C GLU A 372 10.39 -7.97 32.86
N HIS A 373 9.11 -8.32 33.07
CA HIS A 373 8.66 -9.54 33.74
C HIS A 373 9.10 -10.83 33.02
N GLU A 374 9.36 -11.92 33.73
CA GLU A 374 9.86 -13.17 33.15
C GLU A 374 8.96 -13.73 32.03
N ASP A 375 7.66 -13.89 32.33
CA ASP A 375 6.61 -14.36 31.40
C ASP A 375 6.41 -13.42 30.20
N GLU A 376 6.55 -13.95 28.98
CA GLU A 376 6.37 -13.20 27.73
C GLU A 376 4.91 -12.75 27.52
N ASP A 377 3.90 -13.52 27.96
CA ASP A 377 2.50 -13.10 27.85
C ASP A 377 2.24 -11.84 28.68
N ILE A 378 2.75 -11.80 29.92
CA ILE A 378 2.62 -10.63 30.79
C ILE A 378 3.36 -9.42 30.20
N ARG A 379 4.59 -9.60 29.69
CA ARG A 379 5.32 -8.52 28.99
C ARG A 379 4.55 -8.00 27.79
N GLN A 380 3.96 -8.87 26.96
CA GLN A 380 3.16 -8.45 25.82
C GLN A 380 1.94 -7.62 26.25
N ARG A 381 1.25 -8.00 27.33
CA ARG A 381 0.10 -7.25 27.86
C ARG A 381 0.51 -5.94 28.54
N ALA A 382 1.65 -5.90 29.22
CA ALA A 382 2.23 -4.66 29.77
C ALA A 382 2.60 -3.68 28.64
N LEU A 383 3.30 -4.14 27.60
CA LEU A 383 3.63 -3.33 26.42
C LEU A 383 2.39 -2.87 25.64
N THR A 384 1.31 -3.66 25.64
CA THR A 384 0.02 -3.26 25.03
C THR A 384 -0.70 -2.20 25.86
N GLY A 385 -0.77 -2.38 27.19
CA GLY A 385 -1.38 -1.41 28.11
C GLY A 385 -0.63 -0.08 28.13
N LEU A 386 0.70 -0.12 28.23
CA LEU A 386 1.60 1.03 28.04
C LEU A 386 1.33 1.71 26.70
N GLY A 387 1.24 0.93 25.62
CA GLY A 387 0.90 1.44 24.28
C GLY A 387 -0.38 2.29 24.25
N PHE A 388 -1.43 1.86 24.95
CA PHE A 388 -2.68 2.62 25.03
C PHE A 388 -2.54 3.93 25.83
N MET A 389 -1.77 3.94 26.92
CA MET A 389 -1.46 5.19 27.66
C MET A 389 -0.74 6.20 26.76
N LEU A 390 0.31 5.74 26.07
CA LEU A 390 1.16 6.59 25.22
C LEU A 390 0.40 7.24 24.04
N VAL A 391 -0.74 6.69 23.62
CA VAL A 391 -1.62 7.28 22.58
C VAL A 391 -2.30 8.58 23.03
N ARG A 392 -2.48 8.79 24.35
CA ARG A 392 -3.01 10.05 24.90
C ARG A 392 -1.89 10.92 25.49
N GLN A 393 -0.97 10.34 26.27
CA GLN A 393 0.14 11.07 26.89
C GLN A 393 1.46 10.84 26.15
N TYR A 394 1.60 11.43 24.96
CA TYR A 394 2.77 11.27 24.09
C TYR A 394 4.09 11.78 24.71
N ASP A 395 4.04 12.67 25.72
CA ASP A 395 5.25 13.17 26.42
C ASP A 395 6.08 12.02 26.99
N LEU A 396 5.41 10.95 27.43
CA LEU A 396 6.06 9.75 27.96
C LEU A 396 6.86 9.01 26.87
N MET A 397 6.46 9.07 25.59
CA MET A 397 7.29 8.57 24.47
C MET A 397 8.56 9.41 24.25
N LEU A 398 8.66 10.60 24.84
CA LEU A 398 9.85 11.46 24.79
C LEU A 398 10.69 11.38 26.07
N GLY A 399 10.21 10.72 27.12
CA GLY A 399 10.96 10.42 28.34
C GLY A 399 12.05 9.36 28.12
N PRO A 400 13.08 9.30 28.99
CA PRO A 400 14.22 8.39 28.83
C PRO A 400 13.79 6.91 28.91
N GLU A 401 12.98 6.55 29.89
CA GLU A 401 12.54 5.17 30.16
C GLU A 401 11.88 4.49 28.94
N VAL A 402 10.94 5.19 28.27
CA VAL A 402 10.27 4.65 27.08
C VAL A 402 11.19 4.63 25.86
N LYS A 403 12.08 5.63 25.72
CA LYS A 403 13.09 5.67 24.66
C LYS A 403 14.02 4.46 24.78
N GLU A 404 14.62 4.27 25.94
CA GLU A 404 15.56 3.17 26.19
C GLU A 404 14.88 1.80 26.00
N LEU A 405 13.66 1.62 26.53
CA LEU A 405 12.86 0.41 26.30
C LEU A 405 12.57 0.16 24.81
N TYR A 406 12.16 1.18 24.05
CA TYR A 406 11.79 1.02 22.64
C TYR A 406 13.02 0.83 21.75
N HIS A 407 14.09 1.59 21.97
CA HIS A 407 15.38 1.39 21.28
C HIS A 407 15.96 0.01 21.59
N HIS A 408 15.89 -0.46 22.84
CA HIS A 408 16.32 -1.82 23.22
C HIS A 408 15.47 -2.88 22.52
N LEU A 409 14.14 -2.83 22.64
CA LEU A 409 13.27 -3.87 22.07
C LEU A 409 13.38 -3.97 20.55
N LEU A 410 13.56 -2.85 19.84
CA LEU A 410 13.71 -2.86 18.38
C LEU A 410 15.10 -3.36 17.94
N ASN A 411 16.19 -2.88 18.56
CA ASN A 411 17.57 -3.16 18.11
C ASN A 411 18.24 -4.38 18.76
N SER A 412 17.92 -4.74 20.01
CA SER A 412 18.53 -5.87 20.72
C SER A 412 18.23 -7.17 19.96
N PRO A 413 19.22 -7.99 19.56
CA PRO A 413 18.97 -9.20 18.78
C PRO A 413 18.13 -10.21 19.57
N LEU A 414 18.34 -10.29 20.89
CA LEU A 414 17.65 -11.18 21.82
C LEU A 414 16.17 -10.83 22.06
N ALA A 415 15.70 -9.65 21.66
CA ALA A 415 14.32 -9.26 21.88
C ALA A 415 13.33 -10.14 21.07
N PRO A 416 12.20 -10.60 21.67
CA PRO A 416 11.20 -11.38 20.93
C PRO A 416 10.59 -10.59 19.76
N ALA A 417 10.38 -11.26 18.63
CA ALA A 417 9.71 -10.65 17.47
C ALA A 417 8.29 -10.15 17.80
N VAL A 418 7.61 -10.79 18.76
CA VAL A 418 6.30 -10.39 19.27
C VAL A 418 6.36 -9.00 19.95
N ALA A 419 7.40 -8.73 20.74
CA ALA A 419 7.61 -7.44 21.39
C ALA A 419 7.90 -6.33 20.36
N ARG A 420 8.77 -6.59 19.37
CA ARG A 420 9.02 -5.66 18.24
C ARG A 420 7.73 -5.29 17.51
N VAL A 421 6.89 -6.29 17.18
CA VAL A 421 5.59 -6.08 16.56
C VAL A 421 4.66 -5.24 17.46
N GLN A 422 4.70 -5.41 18.78
CA GLN A 422 3.86 -4.62 19.67
C GLN A 422 4.31 -3.16 19.79
N VAL A 423 5.62 -2.88 19.84
CA VAL A 423 6.16 -1.51 19.80
C VAL A 423 5.74 -0.80 18.51
N LEU A 424 5.87 -1.46 17.35
CA LEU A 424 5.44 -0.90 16.05
C LEU A 424 3.91 -0.68 15.99
N LYS A 425 3.11 -1.57 16.60
CA LYS A 425 1.66 -1.36 16.74
C LYS A 425 1.30 -0.17 17.64
N ASN A 426 2.04 0.05 18.73
CA ASN A 426 1.82 1.19 19.63
C ASN A 426 2.06 2.52 18.88
N LEU A 427 3.15 2.61 18.11
CA LEU A 427 3.45 3.75 17.24
C LEU A 427 2.39 3.93 16.14
N THR A 428 1.94 2.83 15.52
CA THR A 428 0.84 2.84 14.53
C THR A 428 -0.45 3.41 15.14
N ALA A 429 -0.82 2.99 16.36
CA ALA A 429 -2.02 3.44 17.04
C ALA A 429 -1.98 4.93 17.41
N TYR A 430 -0.81 5.44 17.82
CA TYR A 430 -0.61 6.87 18.08
C TYR A 430 -0.77 7.71 16.82
N LEU A 431 -0.11 7.32 15.72
CA LEU A 431 -0.19 8.04 14.44
C LEU A 431 -1.59 8.04 13.83
N MET A 432 -2.36 6.94 13.98
CA MET A 432 -3.76 6.90 13.57
C MET A 432 -4.67 7.77 14.44
N GLU A 433 -4.43 7.82 15.75
CA GLU A 433 -5.24 8.64 16.66
C GLU A 433 -4.99 10.15 16.45
N GLU A 434 -3.74 10.61 16.26
CA GLU A 434 -3.50 12.03 15.98
C GLU A 434 -4.03 12.47 14.60
N GLU A 435 -3.98 11.62 13.57
CA GLU A 435 -4.68 11.92 12.30
C GLU A 435 -6.20 12.01 12.50
N ALA A 436 -6.80 11.07 13.25
CA ALA A 436 -8.23 11.12 13.58
C ALA A 436 -8.61 12.30 14.49
N LYS A 437 -7.73 12.75 15.39
CA LYS A 437 -7.91 13.98 16.19
C LYS A 437 -7.81 15.22 15.30
N MET A 438 -6.83 15.29 14.40
CA MET A 438 -6.65 16.41 13.47
C MET A 438 -7.88 16.57 12.55
N ILE A 439 -8.38 15.48 11.97
CA ILE A 439 -9.58 15.49 11.11
C ILE A 439 -10.83 15.95 11.89
N ARG A 440 -10.97 15.55 13.16
CA ARG A 440 -12.06 16.04 14.04
C ARG A 440 -11.93 17.55 14.30
N ARG A 441 -10.75 18.03 14.69
CA ARG A 441 -10.49 19.47 14.94
C ARG A 441 -10.77 20.33 13.71
N ASP A 442 -10.34 19.91 12.51
CA ASP A 442 -10.62 20.62 11.25
C ASP A 442 -12.13 20.67 10.92
N ALA A 443 -12.85 19.57 11.11
CA ALA A 443 -14.30 19.54 10.91
C ALA A 443 -15.07 20.47 11.87
N GLU A 444 -14.56 20.66 13.09
CA GLU A 444 -15.16 21.54 14.10
C GLU A 444 -14.61 22.97 14.11
N TRP A 445 -13.59 23.26 13.29
CA TRP A 445 -12.93 24.57 13.17
C TRP A 445 -13.91 25.74 13.06
N SER A 446 -15.00 25.57 12.30
CA SER A 446 -16.01 26.63 12.10
C SER A 446 -16.78 27.03 13.38
N LYS A 447 -16.73 26.21 14.44
CA LYS A 447 -17.22 26.54 15.78
C LYS A 447 -16.16 27.29 16.59
N LEU A 448 -14.93 26.77 16.57
CA LEU A 448 -13.82 27.15 17.46
C LEU A 448 -13.05 28.40 17.01
N SER A 449 -13.00 28.70 15.70
CA SER A 449 -12.16 29.74 15.09
C SER A 449 -12.48 31.19 15.49
N LYS A 450 -13.39 31.41 16.43
CA LYS A 450 -13.69 32.72 17.04
C LYS A 450 -13.06 32.89 18.43
N GLY A 451 -12.68 31.79 19.09
CA GLY A 451 -12.05 31.80 20.41
C GLY A 451 -10.51 31.69 20.38
N GLU A 452 -9.92 31.26 19.26
CA GLU A 452 -8.47 31.12 19.15
C GLU A 452 -7.75 32.46 18.97
N ASN A 453 -6.58 32.60 19.61
CA ASN A 453 -5.76 33.80 19.53
C ASN A 453 -5.04 33.87 18.17
N LEU A 454 -5.41 34.84 17.34
CA LEU A 454 -4.83 35.06 16.00
C LEU A 454 -3.31 35.35 16.00
N LYS A 455 -2.68 35.55 17.17
CA LYS A 455 -1.23 35.70 17.35
C LYS A 455 -0.50 34.39 17.65
N GLU A 456 -1.20 33.37 18.12
CA GLU A 456 -0.63 32.07 18.51
C GLU A 456 -0.84 31.07 17.38
N MET A 457 0.25 30.70 16.69
CA MET A 457 0.22 29.57 15.76
C MET A 457 0.45 28.28 16.56
N GLY A 458 -0.54 27.39 16.58
CA GLY A 458 -0.53 26.10 17.30
C GLY A 458 0.45 25.05 16.74
N ASP A 459 1.70 25.46 16.50
CA ASP A 459 2.72 24.67 15.82
C ASP A 459 3.25 23.53 16.72
N VAL A 460 3.34 23.76 18.03
CA VAL A 460 3.84 22.77 19.01
C VAL A 460 3.04 21.47 18.95
N SER A 461 1.72 21.53 19.17
CA SER A 461 0.84 20.35 19.14
C SER A 461 0.74 19.71 17.74
N SER A 462 0.92 20.50 16.68
CA SER A 462 0.97 20.02 15.29
C SER A 462 2.29 19.29 14.97
N GLY A 463 3.40 19.71 15.60
CA GLY A 463 4.74 19.19 15.37
C GLY A 463 5.07 17.91 16.15
N MET A 464 4.46 17.68 17.32
CA MET A 464 4.85 16.57 18.23
C MET A 464 4.87 15.19 17.56
N ALA A 465 3.93 14.90 16.65
CA ALA A 465 3.89 13.63 15.92
C ALA A 465 5.14 13.42 15.02
N SER A 466 5.66 14.50 14.42
CA SER A 466 6.94 14.44 13.68
C SER A 466 8.12 14.25 14.64
N THR A 467 8.15 14.97 15.77
CA THR A 467 9.20 14.82 16.80
C THR A 467 9.29 13.38 17.33
N VAL A 468 8.15 12.77 17.70
CA VAL A 468 8.09 11.38 18.16
C VAL A 468 8.57 10.40 17.07
N VAL A 469 8.15 10.58 15.82
CA VAL A 469 8.62 9.74 14.71
C VAL A 469 10.13 9.89 14.48
N GLN A 470 10.67 11.11 14.52
CA GLN A 470 12.10 11.35 14.27
C GLN A 470 13.00 10.67 15.31
N VAL A 471 12.58 10.55 16.57
CA VAL A 471 13.31 9.79 17.61
C VAL A 471 13.47 8.32 17.24
N TYR A 472 12.38 7.66 16.81
CA TYR A 472 12.36 6.21 16.56
C TYR A 472 12.62 5.81 15.10
N LEU A 473 12.76 6.79 14.19
CA LEU A 473 12.81 6.57 12.74
C LEU A 473 13.87 5.56 12.31
N LYS A 474 15.08 5.63 12.89
CA LYS A 474 16.20 4.75 12.55
C LYS A 474 15.85 3.27 12.81
N ASP A 475 15.18 3.00 13.92
CA ASP A 475 14.85 1.65 14.37
C ASP A 475 13.64 1.09 13.63
N ILE A 476 12.65 1.95 13.32
CA ILE A 476 11.51 1.62 12.45
C ILE A 476 12.00 1.23 11.04
N LEU A 477 12.99 1.97 10.51
CA LEU A 477 13.63 1.65 9.23
C LEU A 477 14.46 0.37 9.30
N GLY A 478 15.20 0.12 10.40
CA GLY A 478 15.88 -1.16 10.64
C GLY A 478 14.91 -2.35 10.68
N ALA A 479 13.76 -2.20 11.35
CA ALA A 479 12.73 -3.23 11.44
C ALA A 479 12.12 -3.63 10.07
N ALA A 480 12.22 -2.78 9.04
CA ALA A 480 11.80 -3.12 7.68
C ALA A 480 12.69 -4.20 7.02
N ALA A 481 13.96 -4.34 7.45
CA ALA A 481 14.89 -5.35 6.94
C ALA A 481 14.99 -6.60 7.85
N HIS A 482 14.14 -6.71 8.88
CA HIS A 482 14.17 -7.81 9.85
C HIS A 482 13.78 -9.16 9.21
N PRO A 483 14.43 -10.30 9.55
CA PRO A 483 14.15 -11.58 8.91
C PRO A 483 12.73 -12.12 9.17
N THR A 484 12.06 -11.73 10.27
CA THR A 484 10.69 -12.17 10.57
C THR A 484 9.64 -11.33 9.83
N LEU A 485 8.87 -11.96 8.93
CA LEU A 485 7.81 -11.32 8.14
C LEU A 485 6.80 -10.51 8.97
N ALA A 486 6.45 -10.95 10.18
CA ALA A 486 5.53 -10.23 11.06
C ALA A 486 6.05 -8.83 11.46
N VAL A 487 7.37 -8.71 11.68
CA VAL A 487 8.03 -7.43 12.00
C VAL A 487 8.02 -6.53 10.77
N ARG A 488 8.40 -7.05 9.59
CA ARG A 488 8.37 -6.29 8.32
C ARG A 488 6.97 -5.78 7.96
N ARG A 489 5.92 -6.60 8.16
CA ARG A 489 4.51 -6.20 7.97
C ARG A 489 4.10 -5.07 8.91
N ALA A 490 4.52 -5.11 10.18
CA ALA A 490 4.24 -4.04 11.14
C ALA A 490 5.04 -2.75 10.82
N ALA A 491 6.30 -2.88 10.42
CA ALA A 491 7.13 -1.74 10.00
C ALA A 491 6.52 -1.04 8.78
N LEU A 492 6.09 -1.79 7.75
CA LEU A 492 5.44 -1.22 6.55
C LEU A 492 4.15 -0.44 6.88
N GLN A 493 3.39 -0.84 7.91
CA GLN A 493 2.21 -0.09 8.36
C GLN A 493 2.61 1.27 8.96
N VAL A 494 3.67 1.33 9.78
CA VAL A 494 4.22 2.60 10.29
C VAL A 494 4.77 3.47 9.16
N LEU A 495 5.56 2.89 8.23
CA LEU A 495 6.10 3.61 7.07
C LEU A 495 5.00 4.17 6.16
N GLN A 496 3.89 3.44 5.98
CA GLN A 496 2.71 3.93 5.24
C GLN A 496 2.12 5.19 5.87
N LEU A 497 1.95 5.23 7.20
CA LEU A 497 1.40 6.40 7.89
C LEU A 497 2.34 7.60 7.79
N ILE A 498 3.64 7.41 8.04
CA ILE A 498 4.66 8.46 7.94
C ILE A 498 4.67 9.10 6.54
N LEU A 499 4.58 8.30 5.46
CA LEU A 499 4.52 8.78 4.07
C LEU A 499 3.14 9.34 3.65
N GLY A 500 2.06 8.87 4.29
CA GLY A 500 0.71 9.37 4.05
C GLY A 500 0.50 10.76 4.65
N GLN A 501 0.91 10.91 5.92
CA GLN A 501 0.81 12.13 6.72
C GLN A 501 1.92 13.15 6.39
N GLY A 502 3.07 12.70 5.86
CA GLY A 502 4.17 13.55 5.42
C GLY A 502 5.11 14.02 6.55
N LEU A 503 5.24 13.23 7.62
CA LEU A 503 5.96 13.61 8.85
C LEU A 503 7.48 13.67 8.71
N VAL A 504 8.05 13.02 7.69
CA VAL A 504 9.50 12.81 7.48
C VAL A 504 9.85 12.99 5.99
N HIS A 505 11.08 13.41 5.70
CA HIS A 505 11.55 13.57 4.32
C HIS A 505 11.66 12.22 3.58
N PRO A 506 10.90 11.99 2.48
CA PRO A 506 10.63 10.66 1.95
C PRO A 506 11.85 9.92 1.36
N VAL A 507 12.92 10.64 0.98
CA VAL A 507 14.15 10.03 0.41
C VAL A 507 14.80 9.01 1.36
N GLN A 508 14.68 9.20 2.68
CA GLN A 508 15.24 8.26 3.67
C GLN A 508 14.51 6.90 3.66
N MET A 509 13.27 6.84 3.17
CA MET A 509 12.41 5.67 3.22
C MET A 509 12.49 4.82 1.94
N VAL A 510 13.02 5.38 0.85
CA VAL A 510 13.18 4.72 -0.46
C VAL A 510 13.95 3.38 -0.37
N PRO A 511 15.11 3.25 0.32
CA PRO A 511 15.82 1.98 0.41
C PRO A 511 14.97 0.87 1.04
N HIS A 512 14.23 1.24 2.09
CA HIS A 512 13.45 0.32 2.90
C HIS A 512 12.18 -0.14 2.16
N LEU A 513 11.52 0.76 1.41
CA LEU A 513 10.45 0.37 0.49
C LEU A 513 10.93 -0.55 -0.63
N ALA A 514 12.10 -0.29 -1.23
CA ALA A 514 12.68 -1.15 -2.26
C ALA A 514 13.04 -2.55 -1.71
N CYS A 515 13.63 -2.62 -0.51
CA CYS A 515 13.88 -3.87 0.20
C CYS A 515 12.58 -4.65 0.46
N LEU A 516 11.52 -4.00 0.94
CA LEU A 516 10.20 -4.61 1.15
C LEU A 516 9.53 -5.05 -0.18
N GLY A 517 9.79 -4.36 -1.30
CA GLY A 517 9.39 -4.82 -2.64
C GLY A 517 10.09 -6.11 -3.09
N SER A 518 11.29 -6.40 -2.56
CA SER A 518 12.03 -7.64 -2.84
C SER A 518 11.50 -8.87 -2.08
N ASP A 519 10.68 -8.68 -1.04
CA ASP A 519 10.08 -9.73 -0.21
C ASP A 519 9.23 -10.69 -1.05
N ASP A 520 9.12 -11.95 -0.63
CA ASP A 520 8.34 -12.98 -1.31
C ASP A 520 6.85 -12.93 -0.94
N ASP A 521 6.48 -12.38 0.22
CA ASP A 521 5.08 -12.12 0.57
C ASP A 521 4.41 -11.17 -0.43
N LYS A 522 3.45 -11.70 -1.21
CA LYS A 522 2.74 -10.97 -2.26
C LYS A 522 1.98 -9.75 -1.73
N LEU A 523 1.43 -9.82 -0.51
CA LEU A 523 0.64 -8.74 0.07
C LEU A 523 1.54 -7.56 0.48
N LEU A 524 2.59 -7.84 1.26
CA LEU A 524 3.59 -6.84 1.66
C LEU A 524 4.26 -6.21 0.44
N ARG A 525 4.73 -7.00 -0.53
CA ARG A 525 5.34 -6.51 -1.77
C ARG A 525 4.43 -5.57 -2.54
N THR A 526 3.20 -6.00 -2.84
CA THR A 526 2.24 -5.18 -3.62
C THR A 526 1.99 -3.83 -2.95
N LYS A 527 2.04 -3.77 -1.60
CA LYS A 527 1.86 -2.53 -0.85
C LYS A 527 3.11 -1.66 -0.81
N ALA A 528 4.30 -2.24 -0.68
CA ALA A 528 5.57 -1.52 -0.79
C ALA A 528 5.77 -0.93 -2.20
N ASP A 529 5.49 -1.72 -3.24
CA ASP A 529 5.49 -1.32 -4.65
C ASP A 529 4.53 -0.14 -4.90
N GLN A 530 3.31 -0.18 -4.35
CA GLN A 530 2.36 0.94 -4.42
C GLN A 530 2.96 2.22 -3.82
N LEU A 531 3.50 2.15 -2.60
CA LEU A 531 4.07 3.31 -1.92
C LEU A 531 5.29 3.88 -2.65
N LEU A 532 6.15 3.02 -3.21
CA LEU A 532 7.32 3.42 -3.99
C LEU A 532 6.91 4.13 -5.29
N GLN A 533 5.88 3.62 -5.99
CA GLN A 533 5.35 4.24 -7.19
C GLN A 533 4.66 5.58 -6.89
N ASP A 534 3.90 5.67 -5.79
CA ASP A 534 3.24 6.91 -5.37
C ASP A 534 4.22 7.96 -4.81
N LEU A 535 5.38 7.54 -4.30
CA LEU A 535 6.49 8.42 -3.93
C LEU A 535 7.11 9.06 -5.19
N GLU A 536 7.48 8.27 -6.20
CA GLU A 536 8.05 8.79 -7.46
C GLU A 536 7.06 9.68 -8.24
N LYS A 537 5.76 9.35 -8.24
CA LYS A 537 4.71 10.22 -8.83
C LYS A 537 4.62 11.60 -8.16
N LYS A 538 4.86 11.67 -6.84
CA LYS A 538 4.82 12.92 -6.05
C LYS A 538 6.15 13.69 -6.13
N TYR A 539 7.26 12.97 -6.17
CA TYR A 539 8.62 13.50 -6.10
C TYR A 539 9.55 12.80 -7.10
N PRO A 540 9.48 13.14 -8.41
CA PRO A 540 10.30 12.49 -9.43
C PRO A 540 11.81 12.62 -9.15
N GLY A 541 12.56 11.55 -9.42
CA GLY A 541 14.00 11.42 -9.17
C GLY A 541 14.37 10.98 -7.76
N PHE A 542 13.44 11.04 -6.77
CA PHE A 542 13.76 10.64 -5.40
C PHE A 542 14.03 9.14 -5.28
N VAL A 543 13.37 8.28 -6.08
CA VAL A 543 13.68 6.85 -6.09
C VAL A 543 15.07 6.61 -6.70
N GLN A 544 15.42 7.32 -7.77
CA GLN A 544 16.73 7.19 -8.45
C GLN A 544 17.91 7.46 -7.50
N MET A 545 17.82 8.51 -6.67
CA MET A 545 18.88 8.91 -5.74
C MET A 545 19.24 7.84 -4.68
N LYS A 546 18.37 6.84 -4.44
CA LYS A 546 18.54 5.83 -3.39
C LYS A 546 18.28 4.39 -3.85
N ALA A 547 18.02 4.15 -5.13
CA ALA A 547 17.71 2.84 -5.70
C ALA A 547 18.82 1.80 -5.45
N LEU A 548 20.09 2.17 -5.62
CA LEU A 548 21.23 1.29 -5.33
C LEU A 548 21.28 0.87 -3.84
N ALA A 549 21.06 1.81 -2.91
CA ALA A 549 21.02 1.50 -1.49
C ALA A 549 19.84 0.58 -1.14
N GLY A 550 18.70 0.71 -1.83
CA GLY A 550 17.57 -0.21 -1.72
C GLY A 550 17.89 -1.63 -2.21
N MET A 551 18.67 -1.76 -3.29
CA MET A 551 19.12 -3.08 -3.75
C MET A 551 20.09 -3.74 -2.76
N ARG A 552 21.05 -2.99 -2.21
CA ARG A 552 21.95 -3.49 -1.15
C ARG A 552 21.19 -3.96 0.08
N LEU A 553 20.27 -3.13 0.60
CA LEU A 553 19.43 -3.49 1.73
C LEU A 553 18.53 -4.71 1.44
N SER A 554 18.12 -4.92 0.17
CA SER A 554 17.40 -6.14 -0.23
C SER A 554 18.28 -7.40 -0.14
N PHE A 555 19.54 -7.32 -0.58
CA PHE A 555 20.50 -8.41 -0.44
C PHE A 555 20.81 -8.72 1.03
N GLU A 556 21.05 -7.69 1.85
CA GLU A 556 21.27 -7.83 3.29
C GLU A 556 20.10 -8.51 4.01
N MET A 557 18.86 -8.11 3.70
CA MET A 557 17.65 -8.71 4.27
C MET A 557 17.51 -10.18 3.88
N HIS A 558 17.64 -10.53 2.59
CA HIS A 558 17.57 -11.94 2.16
C HIS A 558 18.69 -12.78 2.78
N ARG A 559 19.93 -12.26 2.85
CA ARG A 559 21.05 -12.90 3.55
C ARG A 559 20.79 -13.12 5.04
N SER A 560 20.09 -12.19 5.71
CA SER A 560 19.69 -12.36 7.12
C SER A 560 18.54 -13.36 7.34
N ALA A 561 17.78 -13.68 6.30
CA ALA A 561 16.59 -14.53 6.34
C ALA A 561 16.80 -15.94 5.77
N HIS A 562 17.87 -16.17 5.01
CA HIS A 562 18.25 -17.49 4.50
C HIS A 562 18.97 -18.32 5.58
N THR A 563 18.83 -19.64 5.50
CA THR A 563 19.61 -20.59 6.29
C THR A 563 21.06 -20.64 5.79
N MET A 564 22.01 -20.90 6.69
CA MET A 564 23.43 -21.11 6.33
C MET A 564 23.58 -22.18 5.23
N GLY A 565 24.49 -21.95 4.29
CA GLY A 565 24.78 -22.87 3.17
C GLY A 565 23.99 -22.65 1.88
N SER A 566 23.11 -21.64 1.78
CA SER A 566 22.38 -21.34 0.54
C SER A 566 22.68 -19.94 -0.02
N LEU A 567 23.10 -19.88 -1.29
CA LEU A 567 23.43 -18.63 -2.00
C LEU A 567 22.17 -17.78 -2.22
N VAL A 568 22.26 -16.48 -1.88
CA VAL A 568 21.16 -15.51 -2.08
C VAL A 568 21.07 -15.10 -3.55
N ARG A 569 20.11 -15.66 -4.29
CA ARG A 569 19.87 -15.34 -5.70
C ARG A 569 18.92 -14.15 -5.89
N GLY A 570 19.17 -13.35 -6.93
CA GLY A 570 18.41 -12.15 -7.28
C GLY A 570 17.09 -12.42 -8.02
N TYR A 571 16.72 -13.67 -8.27
CA TYR A 571 15.42 -14.10 -8.80
C TYR A 571 14.55 -14.80 -7.72
N ARG A 572 13.27 -15.06 -8.06
CA ARG A 572 12.26 -15.60 -7.11
C ARG A 572 11.93 -17.09 -7.26
N SER A 573 12.05 -17.64 -8.46
CA SER A 573 11.75 -19.05 -8.78
C SER A 573 12.64 -19.51 -9.93
N GLU A 574 13.02 -20.78 -9.94
CA GLU A 574 13.87 -21.36 -10.99
C GLU A 574 13.05 -21.83 -12.20
N GLU A 575 11.76 -22.12 -12.02
CA GLU A 575 10.85 -22.48 -13.11
C GLU A 575 10.59 -21.27 -14.02
N ALA A 576 10.27 -20.14 -13.39
CA ALA A 576 9.94 -18.86 -14.04
C ALA A 576 10.74 -17.71 -13.38
N PRO A 577 12.02 -17.51 -13.75
CA PRO A 577 12.88 -16.53 -13.11
C PRO A 577 12.46 -15.09 -13.42
N VAL A 578 12.11 -14.37 -12.36
CA VAL A 578 11.77 -12.95 -12.34
C VAL A 578 12.63 -12.25 -11.29
N SER A 579 13.25 -11.13 -11.68
CA SER A 579 14.10 -10.31 -10.79
C SER A 579 13.35 -9.85 -9.54
N ARG A 580 13.97 -10.03 -8.36
CA ARG A 580 13.39 -9.60 -7.06
C ARG A 580 13.08 -8.11 -7.04
N ASN A 581 13.97 -7.29 -7.63
CA ASN A 581 13.84 -5.83 -7.74
C ASN A 581 13.23 -5.36 -9.09
N GLY A 582 12.50 -6.22 -9.82
CA GLY A 582 11.94 -5.86 -11.14
C GLY A 582 10.94 -4.71 -11.13
N PHE A 583 10.24 -4.49 -10.01
CA PHE A 583 9.34 -3.34 -9.85
C PHE A 583 10.09 -2.03 -9.65
N LEU A 584 11.19 -2.03 -8.87
CA LEU A 584 12.09 -0.87 -8.73
C LEU A 584 12.61 -0.40 -10.09
N TYR A 585 13.05 -1.33 -10.94
CA TYR A 585 13.42 -1.01 -12.33
C TYR A 585 12.23 -0.44 -13.12
N THR A 586 11.04 -1.03 -12.98
CA THR A 586 9.81 -0.57 -13.67
C THR A 586 9.40 0.86 -13.30
N VAL A 587 9.59 1.27 -12.03
CA VAL A 587 9.39 2.67 -11.60
C VAL A 587 10.42 3.59 -12.26
N LEU A 588 11.70 3.20 -12.26
CA LEU A 588 12.81 4.01 -12.79
C LEU A 588 12.87 4.05 -14.33
N ARG A 589 12.22 3.10 -15.02
CA ARG A 589 12.15 3.02 -16.49
C ARG A 589 11.45 4.21 -17.15
N ALA A 590 10.69 5.00 -16.38
CA ALA A 590 9.88 6.12 -16.87
C ALA A 590 10.66 7.22 -17.60
N THR A 591 11.96 7.41 -17.34
CA THR A 591 12.81 8.34 -18.10
C THR A 591 14.11 7.67 -18.59
N ARG A 592 14.61 8.08 -19.77
CA ARG A 592 15.89 7.58 -20.32
C ARG A 592 17.08 7.92 -19.40
N GLN A 593 17.02 9.05 -18.69
CA GLN A 593 18.06 9.49 -17.75
C GLN A 593 18.08 8.62 -16.48
N SER A 594 16.92 8.46 -15.83
CA SER A 594 16.81 7.68 -14.58
C SER A 594 17.16 6.21 -14.78
N ARG A 595 16.70 5.57 -15.87
CA ARG A 595 16.99 4.16 -16.15
C ARG A 595 18.47 3.91 -16.44
N ARG A 596 19.12 4.79 -17.22
CA ARG A 596 20.54 4.68 -17.56
C ARG A 596 21.44 4.95 -16.34
N ALA A 597 21.15 5.99 -15.57
CA ALA A 597 21.90 6.30 -14.34
C ALA A 597 21.79 5.17 -13.30
N PHE A 598 20.62 4.54 -13.17
CA PHE A 598 20.46 3.38 -12.29
C PHE A 598 21.26 2.17 -12.80
N LEU A 599 21.13 1.80 -14.08
CA LEU A 599 21.90 0.68 -14.67
C LEU A 599 23.41 0.90 -14.55
N LEU A 600 23.89 2.11 -14.83
CA LEU A 600 25.29 2.49 -14.64
C LEU A 600 25.74 2.40 -13.16
N SER A 601 24.87 2.76 -12.21
CA SER A 601 25.17 2.62 -10.77
C SER A 601 25.27 1.16 -10.31
N LEU A 602 24.60 0.22 -11.00
CA LEU A 602 24.70 -1.21 -10.75
C LEU A 602 25.95 -1.82 -11.39
N LEU A 603 26.25 -1.44 -12.65
CA LEU A 603 27.44 -1.91 -13.36
C LEU A 603 28.74 -1.42 -12.68
N LYS A 604 28.75 -0.21 -12.12
CA LYS A 604 29.91 0.29 -11.34
C LYS A 604 30.25 -0.58 -10.11
N LEU A 605 29.32 -1.36 -9.57
CA LEU A 605 29.65 -2.30 -8.48
C LEU A 605 30.69 -3.35 -8.89
N PHE A 606 30.70 -3.71 -10.17
CA PHE A 606 31.66 -4.63 -10.77
C PHE A 606 32.99 -3.96 -11.15
N ASP A 607 33.17 -2.68 -10.84
CA ASP A 607 34.45 -1.97 -10.88
C ASP A 607 35.06 -1.87 -9.46
N GLU A 608 34.21 -1.68 -8.43
CA GLU A 608 34.60 -1.66 -7.01
C GLU A 608 34.80 -3.10 -6.42
N GLN A 609 35.32 -4.03 -7.22
CA GLN A 609 35.41 -5.47 -6.93
C GLN A 609 36.18 -5.80 -5.63
N ALA A 610 37.17 -4.99 -5.26
CA ALA A 610 37.94 -5.13 -4.02
C ALA A 610 37.17 -4.73 -2.74
N ARG A 611 35.92 -4.26 -2.86
CA ARG A 611 35.07 -3.81 -1.73
C ARG A 611 33.70 -4.49 -1.67
N VAL A 612 33.22 -5.04 -2.79
CA VAL A 612 31.87 -5.63 -2.89
C VAL A 612 31.96 -7.15 -2.86
N PRO A 613 31.31 -7.85 -1.91
CA PRO A 613 31.34 -9.31 -1.88
C PRO A 613 30.79 -9.93 -3.17
N LEU A 614 31.42 -10.99 -3.66
CA LEU A 614 31.01 -11.67 -4.90
C LEU A 614 29.56 -12.17 -4.87
N ALA A 615 29.03 -12.51 -3.69
CA ALA A 615 27.61 -12.85 -3.50
C ALA A 615 26.65 -11.65 -3.71
N GLU A 616 27.07 -10.41 -3.38
CA GLU A 616 26.31 -9.20 -3.71
C GLU A 616 26.34 -8.97 -5.24
N LEU A 617 27.49 -9.16 -5.88
CA LEU A 617 27.62 -9.06 -7.34
C LEU A 617 26.73 -10.09 -8.07
N LEU A 618 26.69 -11.34 -7.60
CA LEU A 618 25.78 -12.38 -8.12
C LEU A 618 24.31 -11.95 -8.03
N TYR A 619 23.90 -11.44 -6.87
CA TYR A 619 22.53 -10.95 -6.65
C TYR A 619 22.18 -9.76 -7.56
N VAL A 620 23.13 -8.86 -7.83
CA VAL A 620 22.97 -7.75 -8.76
C VAL A 620 22.88 -8.25 -10.21
N ALA A 621 23.74 -9.19 -10.61
CA ALA A 621 23.75 -9.79 -11.95
C ALA A 621 22.44 -10.52 -12.28
N ASP A 622 21.92 -11.34 -11.36
CA ASP A 622 20.61 -11.97 -11.45
C ASP A 622 19.50 -10.91 -11.70
N ASN A 623 19.52 -9.80 -10.95
CA ASN A 623 18.53 -8.74 -11.12
C ASN A 623 18.65 -8.06 -12.50
N ILE A 624 19.87 -7.78 -12.98
CA ILE A 624 20.11 -7.16 -14.30
C ILE A 624 19.56 -8.02 -15.44
N VAL A 625 19.80 -9.34 -15.44
CA VAL A 625 19.37 -10.23 -16.54
C VAL A 625 17.85 -10.47 -16.53
N TYR A 626 17.24 -10.52 -15.34
CA TYR A 626 15.80 -10.75 -15.21
C TYR A 626 14.95 -9.48 -15.12
N PHE A 627 15.51 -8.28 -15.33
CA PHE A 627 14.74 -7.03 -15.40
C PHE A 627 13.73 -7.02 -16.56
N PRO A 628 12.56 -6.35 -16.38
CA PRO A 628 11.53 -6.22 -17.41
C PRO A 628 11.87 -5.08 -18.39
N TYR A 629 12.86 -5.31 -19.26
CA TYR A 629 13.20 -4.42 -20.37
C TYR A 629 12.06 -4.36 -21.40
N GLN A 630 11.87 -3.21 -22.04
CA GLN A 630 10.82 -3.00 -23.05
C GLN A 630 11.34 -2.51 -24.41
N VAL A 631 12.42 -1.71 -24.44
CA VAL A 631 12.99 -1.14 -25.67
C VAL A 631 14.44 -1.52 -25.85
N GLN A 632 14.90 -1.59 -27.09
CA GLN A 632 16.27 -2.02 -27.43
C GLN A 632 17.37 -1.13 -26.84
N ASP A 633 17.11 0.17 -26.59
CA ASP A 633 18.01 1.10 -25.87
C ASP A 633 18.43 0.58 -24.48
N GLU A 634 17.65 -0.30 -23.85
CA GLU A 634 17.88 -0.74 -22.47
C GLU A 634 18.94 -1.86 -22.35
N PRO A 635 18.81 -3.05 -22.98
CA PRO A 635 19.84 -4.08 -22.93
C PRO A 635 21.09 -3.72 -23.74
N LEU A 636 20.97 -2.97 -24.85
CA LEU A 636 22.15 -2.51 -25.61
C LEU A 636 23.02 -1.56 -24.77
N PHE A 637 22.41 -0.66 -23.99
CA PHE A 637 23.13 0.20 -23.05
C PHE A 637 23.90 -0.62 -22.00
N VAL A 638 23.32 -1.72 -21.50
CA VAL A 638 23.98 -2.61 -20.52
C VAL A 638 25.18 -3.31 -21.15
N MET A 639 25.02 -3.98 -22.29
CA MET A 639 26.10 -4.74 -22.93
C MET A 639 27.27 -3.84 -23.34
N HIS A 640 27.00 -2.67 -23.93
CA HIS A 640 28.05 -1.70 -24.27
C HIS A 640 28.87 -1.23 -23.05
N HIS A 641 28.22 -0.99 -21.90
CA HIS A 641 28.95 -0.61 -20.68
C HIS A 641 29.67 -1.81 -20.02
N ILE A 642 29.21 -3.04 -20.24
CA ILE A 642 29.95 -4.25 -19.85
C ILE A 642 31.23 -4.37 -20.68
N ASP A 643 31.18 -4.12 -22.00
CA ASP A 643 32.36 -4.17 -22.87
C ASP A 643 33.40 -3.09 -22.52
N VAL A 644 32.96 -1.87 -22.18
CA VAL A 644 33.83 -0.81 -21.66
C VAL A 644 34.45 -1.18 -20.29
N LEU A 645 33.72 -1.87 -19.41
CA LEU A 645 34.27 -2.32 -18.13
C LEU A 645 35.25 -3.49 -18.28
N LEU A 646 34.95 -4.46 -19.16
CA LEU A 646 35.80 -5.63 -19.38
C LEU A 646 37.10 -5.26 -20.10
N SER A 647 37.04 -4.41 -21.14
CA SER A 647 38.23 -3.96 -21.88
C SER A 647 39.23 -3.17 -21.00
N VAL A 648 38.75 -2.44 -19.99
CA VAL A 648 39.62 -1.74 -19.01
C VAL A 648 40.02 -2.66 -17.86
N THR A 649 39.05 -3.12 -17.07
CA THR A 649 39.30 -3.80 -15.78
C THR A 649 39.71 -5.26 -15.98
N GLY A 650 39.18 -5.94 -17.01
CA GLY A 650 39.60 -7.29 -17.39
C GLY A 650 41.02 -7.34 -17.95
N SER A 651 41.40 -6.39 -18.82
CA SER A 651 42.77 -6.29 -19.36
C SER A 651 43.80 -5.97 -18.28
N ASN A 652 43.50 -5.01 -17.39
CA ASN A 652 44.34 -4.69 -16.24
C ASN A 652 44.52 -5.91 -15.31
N LEU A 653 43.44 -6.66 -15.06
CA LEU A 653 43.50 -7.88 -14.27
C LEU A 653 44.33 -8.98 -14.95
N LEU A 654 44.16 -9.21 -16.27
CA LEU A 654 44.97 -10.17 -17.04
C LEU A 654 46.46 -9.82 -17.02
N GLN A 655 46.81 -8.53 -17.10
CA GLN A 655 48.19 -8.06 -16.97
C GLN A 655 48.71 -8.29 -15.53
N THR A 656 47.95 -7.87 -14.51
CA THR A 656 48.31 -8.04 -13.10
C THR A 656 48.52 -9.52 -12.75
N PHE A 657 47.70 -10.43 -13.27
CA PHE A 657 47.80 -11.87 -13.06
C PHE A 657 49.00 -12.50 -13.80
N ARG A 658 49.40 -11.92 -14.94
CA ARG A 658 50.60 -12.32 -15.70
C ARG A 658 51.89 -11.85 -15.01
N GLU A 659 51.87 -10.66 -14.41
CA GLU A 659 53.00 -10.09 -13.67
C GLU A 659 53.12 -10.68 -12.25
N SER A 660 51.99 -11.04 -11.64
CA SER A 660 51.89 -11.62 -10.29
C SER A 660 51.54 -13.10 -10.35
N LEU A 661 52.52 -13.96 -10.66
CA LEU A 661 52.37 -15.43 -10.77
C LEU A 661 52.03 -16.17 -9.44
N LEU A 662 51.62 -15.44 -8.40
CA LEU A 662 50.98 -15.95 -7.19
C LEU A 662 49.81 -15.00 -6.82
N PRO A 663 48.54 -15.41 -6.96
CA PRO A 663 47.41 -14.53 -6.68
C PRO A 663 47.14 -14.38 -5.19
N ARG A 664 46.95 -13.14 -4.72
CA ARG A 664 46.24 -12.87 -3.46
C ARG A 664 44.75 -13.05 -3.70
N ASN A 665 44.00 -13.65 -2.77
CA ASN A 665 42.59 -14.05 -2.96
C ASN A 665 41.66 -12.99 -3.58
N GLY A 666 41.90 -11.69 -3.35
CA GLY A 666 41.16 -10.60 -3.98
C GLY A 666 41.26 -10.55 -5.53
N SER A 667 42.36 -10.99 -6.14
CA SER A 667 42.46 -11.07 -7.61
C SER A 667 41.62 -12.20 -8.21
N MET A 668 41.37 -13.28 -7.46
CA MET A 668 40.45 -14.34 -7.88
C MET A 668 38.99 -13.91 -7.77
N GLN A 669 38.63 -13.16 -6.72
CA GLN A 669 37.30 -12.56 -6.59
C GLN A 669 37.04 -11.52 -7.69
N ALA A 670 38.05 -10.74 -8.06
CA ALA A 670 38.00 -9.82 -9.20
C ALA A 670 37.74 -10.56 -10.53
N ALA A 671 38.47 -11.65 -10.80
CA ALA A 671 38.28 -12.46 -12.01
C ALA A 671 36.84 -13.02 -12.10
N GLN A 672 36.30 -13.49 -10.98
CA GLN A 672 34.91 -13.95 -10.92
C GLN A 672 33.89 -12.82 -11.16
N GLY A 673 34.18 -11.58 -10.75
CA GLY A 673 33.38 -10.41 -11.11
C GLY A 673 33.32 -10.17 -12.63
N CYS A 674 34.45 -10.30 -13.32
CA CYS A 674 34.52 -10.17 -14.79
C CYS A 674 33.85 -11.34 -15.52
N ILE A 675 34.05 -12.59 -15.06
CA ILE A 675 33.35 -13.78 -15.59
C ILE A 675 31.83 -13.61 -15.44
N LEU A 676 31.37 -13.11 -14.30
CA LEU A 676 29.95 -12.88 -14.04
C LEU A 676 29.36 -11.83 -15.00
N LEU A 677 30.08 -10.74 -15.31
CA LEU A 677 29.68 -9.77 -16.34
C LEU A 677 29.61 -10.39 -17.75
N LEU A 678 30.54 -11.28 -18.10
CA LEU A 678 30.52 -11.99 -19.39
C LEU A 678 29.28 -12.89 -19.53
N PHE A 679 28.93 -13.64 -18.50
CA PHE A 679 27.68 -14.41 -18.47
C PHE A 679 26.45 -13.49 -18.57
N VAL A 680 26.48 -12.28 -18.01
CA VAL A 680 25.39 -11.28 -18.18
C VAL A 680 25.31 -10.80 -19.63
N LYS A 681 26.43 -10.43 -20.28
CA LYS A 681 26.46 -10.05 -21.72
C LYS A 681 25.88 -11.15 -22.60
N GLN A 682 26.41 -12.37 -22.48
CA GLN A 682 25.98 -13.50 -23.31
C GLN A 682 24.50 -13.83 -23.09
N THR A 683 24.04 -13.90 -21.83
CA THR A 683 22.64 -14.22 -21.54
C THR A 683 21.68 -13.13 -22.05
N LEU A 684 22.08 -11.85 -22.03
CA LEU A 684 21.30 -10.76 -22.65
C LEU A 684 21.30 -10.85 -24.19
N LYS A 685 22.44 -11.18 -24.81
CA LYS A 685 22.56 -11.42 -26.26
C LYS A 685 21.61 -12.53 -26.72
N ASP A 686 21.62 -13.66 -26.02
CA ASP A 686 20.77 -14.82 -26.32
C ASP A 686 19.29 -14.57 -26.02
N THR A 687 18.97 -13.91 -24.90
CA THR A 687 17.58 -13.63 -24.47
C THR A 687 16.82 -12.78 -25.49
N TYR A 688 17.51 -11.85 -26.17
CA TYR A 688 16.90 -10.91 -27.11
C TYR A 688 17.29 -11.13 -28.58
N GLY A 689 18.26 -12.01 -28.86
CA GLY A 689 18.72 -12.32 -30.21
C GLY A 689 19.46 -11.17 -30.89
N PHE A 690 20.38 -10.53 -30.19
CA PHE A 690 21.28 -9.54 -30.78
C PHE A 690 22.49 -10.22 -31.44
N THR A 691 23.07 -9.57 -32.45
CA THR A 691 24.36 -9.92 -33.07
C THR A 691 25.44 -8.97 -32.55
N ASP A 692 26.69 -9.41 -32.49
CA ASP A 692 27.79 -8.62 -31.89
C ASP A 692 28.11 -7.35 -32.68
N SER A 693 28.11 -7.41 -34.02
CA SER A 693 28.12 -6.23 -34.91
C SER A 693 27.06 -5.17 -34.53
N ARG A 694 25.89 -5.60 -34.05
CA ARG A 694 24.81 -4.68 -33.61
C ARG A 694 25.00 -4.15 -32.17
N ILE A 695 25.85 -4.80 -31.37
CA ILE A 695 26.29 -4.29 -30.06
C ILE A 695 27.40 -3.25 -30.27
N GLN A 696 28.36 -3.52 -31.16
CA GLN A 696 29.43 -2.59 -31.57
C GLN A 696 28.86 -1.31 -32.20
N GLN A 697 27.88 -1.43 -33.10
CA GLN A 697 27.21 -0.28 -33.74
C GLN A 697 26.40 0.61 -32.79
N TYR A 698 26.10 0.16 -31.56
CA TYR A 698 25.26 0.93 -30.64
C TYR A 698 26.06 2.06 -29.93
N SER A 699 25.70 3.31 -30.22
CA SER A 699 26.20 4.48 -29.49
C SER A 699 25.24 4.97 -28.41
N PRO A 700 25.67 5.11 -27.13
CA PRO A 700 24.85 5.71 -26.08
C PRO A 700 24.35 7.12 -26.40
N ASN A 701 25.06 7.88 -27.24
CA ASN A 701 24.75 9.27 -27.57
C ASN A 701 23.66 9.42 -28.64
N GLU A 702 23.25 8.34 -29.31
CA GLU A 702 22.24 8.41 -30.37
C GLU A 702 20.83 8.74 -29.86
N ALA A 703 20.02 9.26 -30.80
CA ALA A 703 18.63 9.60 -30.56
C ALA A 703 17.83 8.35 -30.13
N ALA A 704 17.05 8.48 -29.05
CA ALA A 704 16.30 7.36 -28.46
C ALA A 704 15.41 6.62 -29.48
N LYS A 705 14.82 7.37 -30.42
CA LYS A 705 13.97 6.88 -31.52
C LYS A 705 14.60 5.77 -32.37
N THR A 706 15.93 5.70 -32.49
CA THR A 706 16.63 4.63 -33.23
C THR A 706 16.40 3.26 -32.58
N TYR A 707 16.37 3.20 -31.25
CA TYR A 707 16.32 1.97 -30.44
C TYR A 707 15.04 1.84 -29.58
N GLU A 708 14.02 2.66 -29.86
CA GLU A 708 12.67 2.59 -29.24
C GLU A 708 11.81 1.41 -29.73
N LYS A 709 12.35 0.55 -30.59
CA LYS A 709 11.69 -0.69 -31.04
C LYS A 709 11.47 -1.64 -29.85
N ALA A 710 10.30 -2.26 -29.81
CA ALA A 710 9.94 -3.25 -28.80
C ALA A 710 10.87 -4.49 -28.82
N LEU A 711 11.01 -5.14 -27.68
CA LEU A 711 11.77 -6.38 -27.51
C LEU A 711 10.87 -7.62 -27.60
N ASN A 712 11.31 -8.60 -28.37
CA ASN A 712 10.81 -9.98 -28.28
C ASN A 712 11.78 -10.77 -27.40
N ARG A 713 11.28 -11.47 -26.37
CA ARG A 713 12.09 -12.30 -25.48
C ARG A 713 12.05 -13.76 -25.93
N ARG A 714 13.20 -14.38 -26.17
CA ARG A 714 13.30 -15.83 -26.46
C ARG A 714 12.98 -16.64 -25.20
N SER A 715 12.22 -17.72 -25.35
CA SER A 715 11.89 -18.65 -24.27
C SER A 715 13.00 -19.68 -24.04
N GLY A 716 13.25 -20.08 -22.79
CA GLY A 716 14.18 -21.15 -22.42
C GLY A 716 15.59 -20.70 -22.03
N VAL A 717 16.00 -19.47 -22.40
CA VAL A 717 17.29 -18.90 -21.97
C VAL A 717 17.28 -18.67 -20.46
N ARG A 718 18.29 -19.20 -19.75
CA ARG A 718 18.47 -19.10 -18.29
C ARG A 718 19.88 -18.61 -17.95
N PHE A 719 19.97 -17.75 -16.94
CA PHE A 719 21.24 -17.27 -16.38
C PHE A 719 21.79 -18.25 -15.33
N ASN A 720 22.84 -19.00 -15.68
CA ASN A 720 23.53 -19.91 -14.76
C ASN A 720 25.06 -19.73 -14.85
N PRO A 721 25.67 -18.82 -14.05
CA PRO A 721 27.11 -18.61 -14.04
C PRO A 721 27.83 -19.70 -13.23
N GLU A 722 27.90 -20.92 -13.78
CA GLU A 722 28.41 -22.12 -13.10
C GLU A 722 29.81 -21.94 -12.46
N PRO A 723 30.82 -21.32 -13.11
CA PRO A 723 32.13 -21.12 -12.48
C PRO A 723 32.08 -20.24 -11.23
N THR A 724 31.20 -19.24 -11.23
CA THR A 724 31.01 -18.30 -10.10
C THR A 724 30.18 -18.93 -8.99
N LEU A 725 29.22 -19.79 -9.33
CA LEU A 725 28.43 -20.56 -8.35
C LEU A 725 29.28 -21.63 -7.67
N GLN A 726 30.14 -22.34 -8.41
CA GLN A 726 31.09 -23.30 -7.85
C GLN A 726 32.09 -22.62 -6.92
N PHE A 727 32.67 -21.49 -7.33
CA PHE A 727 33.58 -20.69 -6.50
C PHE A 727 32.93 -20.14 -5.22
N LEU A 728 31.60 -19.92 -5.22
CA LEU A 728 30.83 -19.50 -4.05
C LEU A 728 30.28 -20.67 -3.21
N ALA A 729 30.41 -21.91 -3.68
CA ALA A 729 29.99 -23.13 -2.98
C ALA A 729 31.17 -23.89 -2.35
N SER A 730 32.40 -23.66 -2.82
CA SER A 730 33.62 -24.08 -2.13
C SER A 730 33.88 -23.16 -0.93
N GLU A 731 33.42 -23.56 0.26
CA GLU A 731 33.69 -22.86 1.53
C GLU A 731 35.02 -23.28 2.20
N ASP A 732 35.79 -24.19 1.59
CA ASP A 732 37.00 -24.76 2.17
C ASP A 732 38.20 -23.79 2.18
N ASP A 733 38.94 -23.76 3.30
CA ASP A 733 40.20 -23.01 3.50
C ASP A 733 41.40 -23.58 2.69
N GLU A 734 41.18 -24.57 1.82
CA GLU A 734 42.25 -25.11 0.97
C GLU A 734 42.70 -24.09 -0.08
N GLN A 735 43.99 -23.74 -0.05
CA GLN A 735 44.57 -22.86 -1.06
C GLN A 735 44.48 -23.54 -2.43
N PRO A 736 43.83 -22.91 -3.44
CA PRO A 736 43.65 -23.53 -4.74
C PRO A 736 45.02 -23.83 -5.37
N THR A 737 45.17 -25.07 -5.85
CA THR A 737 46.46 -25.55 -6.36
C THR A 737 46.98 -24.69 -7.51
N GLY A 738 48.31 -24.62 -7.67
CA GLY A 738 48.93 -23.82 -8.73
C GLY A 738 48.45 -24.23 -10.14
N GLU A 739 48.16 -25.50 -10.36
CA GLU A 739 47.60 -26.02 -11.61
C GLU A 739 46.16 -25.52 -11.84
N GLU A 740 45.32 -25.53 -10.81
CA GLU A 740 43.95 -25.04 -10.91
C GLU A 740 43.90 -23.50 -11.06
N LEU A 741 44.80 -22.77 -10.42
CA LEU A 741 44.97 -21.33 -10.64
C LEU A 741 45.39 -21.01 -12.09
N CYS A 742 46.35 -21.77 -12.63
CA CYS A 742 46.73 -21.66 -14.04
C CYS A 742 45.56 -21.99 -14.98
N ARG A 743 44.77 -23.02 -14.67
CA ARG A 743 43.57 -23.38 -15.44
C ARG A 743 42.53 -22.25 -15.41
N ARG A 744 42.14 -21.77 -14.22
CA ARG A 744 41.18 -20.66 -14.05
C ARG A 744 41.66 -19.37 -14.77
N TYR A 745 42.97 -19.11 -14.84
CA TYR A 745 43.54 -18.03 -15.65
C TYR A 745 43.42 -18.26 -17.16
N LEU A 746 43.69 -19.47 -17.65
CA LEU A 746 43.55 -19.83 -19.07
C LEU A 746 42.08 -19.75 -19.51
N ASP A 747 41.15 -20.28 -18.70
CA ASP A 747 39.71 -20.21 -18.94
C ASP A 747 39.24 -18.74 -19.00
N PHE A 748 39.67 -17.90 -18.04
CA PHE A 748 39.35 -16.46 -18.05
C PHE A 748 39.96 -15.73 -19.26
N LYS A 749 41.20 -16.04 -19.63
CA LYS A 749 41.86 -15.45 -20.81
C LYS A 749 41.14 -15.86 -22.11
N GLN A 750 40.69 -17.10 -22.23
CA GLN A 750 39.92 -17.56 -23.38
C GLN A 750 38.55 -16.87 -23.47
N LEU A 751 37.86 -16.70 -22.32
CA LEU A 751 36.59 -15.97 -22.25
C LEU A 751 36.75 -14.47 -22.57
N MET A 752 37.88 -13.86 -22.22
CA MET A 752 38.22 -12.48 -22.60
C MET A 752 38.50 -12.36 -24.11
N LEU A 753 39.11 -13.37 -24.75
CA LEU A 753 39.32 -13.36 -26.21
C LEU A 753 37.99 -13.45 -26.99
N THR A 754 36.94 -14.07 -26.45
CA THR A 754 35.58 -14.02 -27.04
C THR A 754 34.85 -12.68 -26.91
N ILE A 755 35.50 -11.61 -26.41
CA ILE A 755 34.94 -10.25 -26.41
C ILE A 755 35.21 -9.56 -27.76
N ASP A 756 36.45 -9.68 -28.24
CA ASP A 756 36.94 -9.14 -29.50
C ASP A 756 37.18 -10.31 -30.48
N PRO A 757 36.16 -10.76 -31.24
CA PRO A 757 36.43 -11.45 -32.50
C PRO A 757 37.19 -10.47 -33.41
N ASP A 758 38.25 -10.93 -34.08
CA ASP A 758 39.00 -10.12 -35.03
C ASP A 758 38.06 -9.59 -36.14
N GLU A 759 38.27 -8.34 -36.60
CA GLU A 759 37.34 -7.64 -37.50
C GLU A 759 37.16 -8.32 -38.89
N ASP A 760 37.96 -9.34 -39.20
CA ASP A 760 38.02 -10.04 -40.49
C ASP A 760 37.06 -11.26 -40.63
N ASP A 761 36.48 -11.79 -39.53
CA ASP A 761 35.73 -13.06 -39.55
C ASP A 761 34.27 -12.95 -40.06
N ASP A 762 33.69 -11.74 -40.12
CA ASP A 762 32.27 -11.50 -40.45
C ASP A 762 31.98 -11.50 -41.99
N ASP A 763 33.01 -11.56 -42.85
CA ASP A 763 32.90 -11.39 -44.31
C ASP A 763 32.46 -12.67 -45.07
N GLN A 764 32.13 -13.76 -44.35
CA GLN A 764 31.76 -15.06 -44.92
C GLN A 764 30.48 -15.73 -44.34
N ASP A 765 29.39 -15.00 -44.12
CA ASP A 765 28.06 -15.64 -44.21
C ASP A 765 26.95 -14.77 -44.84
N GLY A 766 27.02 -14.61 -46.17
CA GLY A 766 26.00 -13.96 -47.00
C GLY A 766 24.68 -14.75 -47.16
N ALA A 767 24.28 -15.54 -46.16
CA ALA A 767 23.10 -16.41 -46.21
C ALA A 767 21.78 -15.65 -45.95
N GLN A 768 20.92 -15.60 -46.96
CA GLN A 768 19.54 -15.11 -46.79
C GLN A 768 18.75 -16.05 -45.86
N PRO A 769 17.94 -15.52 -44.92
CA PRO A 769 17.13 -16.35 -44.02
C PRO A 769 16.06 -17.10 -44.79
N GLN A 770 16.28 -18.41 -45.00
CA GLN A 770 15.29 -19.29 -45.63
C GLN A 770 14.02 -19.37 -44.76
N PRO A 771 12.81 -19.27 -45.36
CA PRO A 771 11.57 -19.46 -44.61
C PRO A 771 11.42 -20.93 -44.19
N ALA A 772 11.06 -21.15 -42.93
CA ALA A 772 10.88 -22.50 -42.39
C ALA A 772 9.83 -23.30 -43.19
N THR A 773 10.18 -24.53 -43.56
CA THR A 773 9.41 -25.40 -44.45
C THR A 773 8.16 -25.97 -43.77
N ALA A 774 7.04 -25.26 -43.86
CA ALA A 774 5.72 -25.85 -43.61
C ALA A 774 5.39 -26.87 -44.73
N ALA A 775 5.10 -28.12 -44.35
CA ALA A 775 4.80 -29.18 -45.31
C ALA A 775 3.47 -28.91 -46.05
N ALA A 776 3.49 -29.00 -47.38
CA ALA A 776 2.33 -28.75 -48.22
C ALA A 776 1.62 -30.04 -48.66
N GLY A 777 0.35 -30.20 -48.24
CA GLY A 777 -0.64 -31.03 -48.94
C GLY A 777 -1.35 -30.20 -50.02
N PRO A 778 -1.77 -30.79 -51.16
CA PRO A 778 -1.95 -30.03 -52.39
C PRO A 778 -3.24 -29.20 -52.46
N THR A 779 -3.11 -27.97 -52.99
CA THR A 779 -4.23 -27.17 -53.51
C THR A 779 -4.16 -27.12 -55.03
N ALA A 780 -5.29 -27.33 -55.70
CA ALA A 780 -5.40 -27.16 -57.15
C ALA A 780 -5.70 -25.70 -57.52
N GLN A 781 -5.02 -25.20 -58.54
CA GLN A 781 -5.45 -24.06 -59.36
C GLN A 781 -6.19 -24.60 -60.61
N PRO A 782 -6.72 -23.77 -61.55
CA PRO A 782 -6.78 -22.30 -61.60
C PRO A 782 -8.19 -21.74 -61.91
N ALA A 783 -8.32 -20.41 -61.95
CA ALA A 783 -8.86 -19.67 -63.12
C ALA A 783 -8.85 -18.15 -62.86
N ALA A 784 -8.63 -17.36 -63.90
CA ALA A 784 -8.81 -15.90 -63.89
C ALA A 784 -9.60 -15.45 -65.13
N VAL A 785 -10.47 -14.46 -64.97
CA VAL A 785 -11.12 -13.73 -66.08
C VAL A 785 -11.19 -12.25 -65.68
N ALA A 786 -10.95 -11.35 -66.63
CA ALA A 786 -11.03 -9.91 -66.46
C ALA A 786 -11.96 -9.28 -67.51
N VAL A 787 -12.64 -8.19 -67.15
CA VAL A 787 -13.39 -7.30 -68.06
C VAL A 787 -13.12 -5.85 -67.64
N ALA A 788 -13.19 -4.89 -68.57
CA ALA A 788 -12.54 -3.58 -68.45
C ALA A 788 -13.50 -2.36 -68.43
N ALA A 789 -12.94 -1.20 -68.03
CA ALA A 789 -13.03 0.16 -68.61
C ALA A 789 -14.40 0.69 -69.18
N PRO A 790 -14.75 1.99 -69.01
CA PRO A 790 -13.84 3.11 -69.32
C PRO A 790 -13.95 4.40 -68.47
N VAL A 791 -13.19 5.44 -68.87
CA VAL A 791 -13.07 6.79 -68.27
C VAL A 791 -13.41 7.84 -69.36
N PRO A 792 -13.77 9.10 -69.00
CA PRO A 792 -12.95 10.20 -69.56
C PRO A 792 -12.83 11.49 -68.70
N ARG A 793 -11.58 11.97 -68.51
CA ARG A 793 -11.06 13.38 -68.66
C ARG A 793 -11.73 14.53 -67.85
N GLN A 794 -11.08 15.63 -67.42
CA GLN A 794 -9.70 16.18 -67.39
C GLN A 794 -9.68 17.35 -66.33
N ARG A 795 -8.68 18.24 -66.10
CA ARG A 795 -7.44 18.61 -66.82
C ARG A 795 -6.23 18.92 -65.90
N LEU A 796 -5.64 20.13 -65.96
CA LEU A 796 -4.31 20.55 -65.44
C LEU A 796 -4.33 21.95 -64.79
N SER A 797 -3.42 22.18 -63.82
CA SER A 797 -2.72 23.47 -63.49
C SER A 797 -3.56 24.68 -63.00
N THR A 798 -3.06 25.68 -62.24
CA THR A 798 -1.75 26.40 -62.26
C THR A 798 -1.30 26.95 -60.88
N HIS A 799 -0.13 27.62 -60.82
CA HIS A 799 0.39 28.41 -59.68
C HIS A 799 -0.39 29.72 -59.40
N GLY A 800 -0.21 30.35 -58.22
CA GLY A 800 -0.70 31.72 -57.94
C GLY A 800 -0.25 32.33 -56.61
N VAL A 801 0.88 33.07 -56.60
CA VAL A 801 1.52 33.69 -55.42
C VAL A 801 0.84 34.99 -54.94
N GLY A 802 0.76 35.19 -53.61
CA GLY A 802 0.82 36.53 -52.98
C GLY A 802 -0.53 37.20 -52.58
N HIS A 803 -0.53 38.30 -51.81
CA HIS A 803 0.56 38.96 -51.05
C HIS A 803 0.01 39.90 -49.95
N ARG A 804 0.84 40.19 -48.91
CA ARG A 804 0.83 41.32 -47.91
C ARG A 804 -0.49 42.09 -47.56
N GLY A 805 -0.71 42.36 -46.26
CA GLY A 805 -1.55 43.51 -45.86
C GLY A 805 -1.98 43.66 -44.38
N ARG A 806 -1.14 44.23 -43.52
CA ARG A 806 -1.55 45.05 -42.34
C ARG A 806 -1.54 46.54 -42.78
N PRO A 807 -2.16 47.54 -42.09
CA PRO A 807 -2.50 47.55 -40.65
C PRO A 807 -3.85 48.22 -40.24
N SER A 808 -4.12 48.19 -38.92
CA SER A 808 -4.72 49.24 -38.07
C SER A 808 -5.79 50.22 -38.63
N GLY A 809 -7.01 50.15 -38.08
CA GLY A 809 -8.03 51.20 -38.10
C GLY A 809 -8.95 51.14 -36.86
N ARG A 810 -9.50 52.28 -36.41
CA ARG A 810 -10.26 52.42 -35.15
C ARG A 810 -11.60 53.14 -35.43
N THR A 811 -12.53 53.12 -34.47
CA THR A 811 -13.84 53.85 -34.44
C THR A 811 -14.96 53.27 -35.34
N SER A 812 -16.27 53.39 -35.03
CA SER A 812 -16.98 53.69 -33.76
C SER A 812 -18.49 53.40 -33.87
N LYS A 813 -19.24 53.53 -32.75
CA LYS A 813 -20.71 53.57 -32.61
C LYS A 813 -21.44 52.21 -32.76
N SER A 814 -22.60 51.95 -32.13
CA SER A 814 -23.22 52.49 -30.88
C SER A 814 -24.54 51.75 -30.57
N ALA A 815 -24.84 51.42 -29.29
CA ALA A 815 -26.18 51.50 -28.65
C ALA A 815 -26.24 50.80 -27.27
N LEU A 816 -26.89 51.47 -26.31
CA LEU A 816 -27.79 50.99 -25.22
C LEU A 816 -27.59 49.55 -24.67
N ALA A 817 -27.25 49.32 -23.39
CA ALA A 817 -28.00 49.58 -22.14
C ALA A 817 -29.23 48.63 -21.93
N ALA A 818 -29.50 48.06 -20.74
CA ALA A 818 -28.95 48.31 -19.41
C ALA A 818 -28.79 47.06 -18.50
N LEU A 819 -28.01 47.29 -17.44
CA LEU A 819 -27.55 46.43 -16.35
C LEU A 819 -28.63 45.72 -15.50
N SER A 820 -28.25 44.57 -14.91
CA SER A 820 -28.81 44.05 -13.66
C SER A 820 -27.77 43.17 -12.94
N ASP A 821 -27.67 43.28 -11.61
CA ASP A 821 -26.57 42.72 -10.81
C ASP A 821 -26.72 41.23 -10.45
N LYS A 822 -25.67 40.42 -10.70
CA LYS A 822 -25.34 39.22 -9.90
C LYS A 822 -23.83 39.00 -9.78
N ALA A 823 -23.29 39.14 -8.57
CA ALA A 823 -21.87 38.98 -8.28
C ALA A 823 -21.38 37.52 -8.42
N LYS A 824 -20.36 37.29 -9.25
CA LYS A 824 -19.65 35.99 -9.34
C LYS A 824 -18.38 35.99 -8.49
N LYS A 825 -18.35 35.16 -7.45
CA LYS A 825 -17.12 34.85 -6.68
C LYS A 825 -16.07 34.21 -7.60
N LYS A 826 -14.86 34.76 -7.65
CA LYS A 826 -13.70 34.16 -8.35
C LYS A 826 -13.04 33.07 -7.46
N PRO A 827 -12.48 32.00 -8.04
CA PRO A 827 -11.78 30.97 -7.26
C PRO A 827 -10.48 31.50 -6.65
N ARG A 828 -10.19 31.13 -5.40
CA ARG A 828 -8.90 31.43 -4.74
C ARG A 828 -7.77 30.60 -5.36
N LYS A 829 -6.66 31.24 -5.75
CA LYS A 829 -5.43 30.55 -6.18
C LYS A 829 -4.77 29.87 -4.97
N LYS A 830 -4.22 28.67 -5.16
CA LYS A 830 -3.30 28.03 -4.20
C LYS A 830 -2.03 28.89 -4.07
N ARG A 831 -1.58 29.19 -2.84
CA ARG A 831 -0.26 29.79 -2.58
C ARG A 831 0.83 28.72 -2.74
N LYS A 832 1.91 29.02 -3.47
CA LYS A 832 3.19 28.31 -3.30
C LYS A 832 3.82 28.80 -1.99
N ARG A 833 4.50 27.92 -1.24
CA ARG A 833 5.56 28.36 -0.31
C ARG A 833 6.75 28.81 -1.15
N VAL A 834 7.43 29.87 -0.72
CA VAL A 834 8.73 30.29 -1.25
C VAL A 834 9.79 29.66 -0.35
N ILE A 835 10.87 29.17 -0.96
CA ILE A 835 12.09 28.79 -0.24
C ILE A 835 13.04 29.98 -0.41
N CYS A 836 13.47 30.58 0.69
CA CYS A 836 14.58 31.53 0.65
C CYS A 836 15.90 30.74 0.66
N SER A 837 16.83 31.15 -0.19
CA SER A 837 18.19 30.63 -0.25
C SER A 837 19.12 31.80 0.03
N ASP A 838 19.62 31.90 1.25
CA ASP A 838 20.55 32.95 1.64
C ASP A 838 21.97 32.59 1.18
N GLY A 839 22.71 33.61 0.73
CA GLY A 839 24.08 33.45 0.26
C GLY A 839 24.83 34.78 0.27
N SER A 840 26.05 34.74 0.81
CA SER A 840 27.13 35.72 0.69
C SER A 840 26.80 37.22 0.76
N SER A 841 27.26 37.85 1.85
CA SER A 841 27.85 39.19 1.78
C SER A 841 29.02 39.26 2.74
N ASP A 842 30.21 39.51 2.22
CA ASP A 842 31.44 39.65 2.98
C ASP A 842 31.46 40.94 3.82
N ASN A 843 32.27 40.96 4.88
CA ASN A 843 33.00 42.13 5.34
C ASN A 843 34.11 41.67 6.30
N GLU A 844 35.34 42.08 6.00
CA GLU A 844 36.51 41.92 6.86
C GLU A 844 36.56 43.10 7.85
N ASP A 845 36.90 42.87 9.12
CA ASP A 845 37.92 43.71 9.79
C ASP A 845 38.51 43.08 11.07
N SER A 846 39.84 43.17 11.17
CA SER A 846 40.73 43.21 12.35
C SER A 846 40.51 42.32 13.60
N ASP A 847 41.44 41.36 13.73
CA ASP A 847 41.99 40.71 14.96
C ASP A 847 42.77 41.76 15.85
N PRO A 848 43.44 41.47 17.00
CA PRO A 848 43.85 40.16 17.55
C PRO A 848 43.79 39.90 19.08
N SER A 849 43.96 38.62 19.43
CA SER A 849 44.69 38.06 20.60
C SER A 849 44.11 38.11 22.03
N PHE A 850 44.04 36.92 22.66
CA PHE A 850 44.95 36.55 23.76
C PHE A 850 45.07 35.00 23.92
N CYS A 851 46.10 34.52 24.62
CA CYS A 851 46.29 33.10 24.98
C CYS A 851 45.32 32.65 26.10
N GLY A 852 45.08 31.37 26.38
CA GLY A 852 45.64 30.14 25.79
C GLY A 852 46.25 29.23 26.86
N ASP A 853 45.51 28.16 27.20
CA ASP A 853 45.93 26.85 27.75
C ASP A 853 44.70 25.90 27.68
#